data_AF-A0A348S196-F1
#
_entry.id   AF-A0A348S196-F1
#
_cell.length_a   1.000
_cell.length_b   1.000
_cell.length_c   1.000
_cell.angle_alpha   90.00
_cell.angle_beta   90.00
_cell.angle_gamma   90.00
#
_symmetry.space_group_name_H-M   'P 1'
#
loop_
_entity.id
_entity.type
_entity.pdbx_description
1 polymer ?
#
loop_
_entity_poly.entity_id
_entity_poly.type
_entity_poly.pdbx_seq_one_letter_code
_entity_poly.pdbx_strand_id
1 'polypeptide(L)'
;PGPAPASLPASAHFVKSGITHEISDAIKERQEQIALVFSGYISIPEDGEYVFYTSSDDGSRLYVGSGLVVNNDGDHGMTERNGKAILSAGDHAFKVTYFNHGGPAGLSVYVEGPGMDKQAVPEEWLSHLGQPMLPTGSETFSIDKTKASQGQAWFRKLGCASCHTILESGAASIAASEAKPLISIGIDSGKGCLSDEPGISSPLYHLTSSEREAITSSISQIENLSNPLDARHQVLRKMISMNCFACHARDEVGGISSGRNQFFLTQGEADLGDEGRIPPNLTGVGRKLKREWMKKVLDEGASVRPYMATRMPVFGKDNVHGMVDLIFEADKRSETVSSTEKSSLEDAKYGRKLVGVGGMACITCHTFGKFSSLGIPALDLTTAGDRLQKDWFVRYLKDPSSLRPGTRMPSFWPDGQSVNRDVFDGDTQRQIDAIWSYLNIADDNNPPTGLIQGKKEIIANSEAVMYRNFIEGAGPRAIGVGYAEKANLAFDADQVRMAMIWQGPFMDGARHSSGRGAGFEPPLGHNLVQFPNGPPFAFSVDPEHTQWPKLAGKAAGYEFKGYWLDSKRRPKFKYQFMAMDVEDYTVAVPGELDASLRRYLTFDSRAHYVNLWMRAAIGQDIIEEQDGAFLIDQKLRMRFETSGKERPVLNGVEGNMELLVPIELDHGKAKIIQEIIW
;
A
#
# COMPACT_ATOMS: atom_id res chain seq x y z
N PRO A 1 15.73 9.45 22.72
CA PRO A 1 15.43 8.65 21.52
C PRO A 1 15.18 9.53 20.29
N GLY A 2 16.17 9.66 19.40
CA GLY A 2 15.98 10.24 18.07
C GLY A 2 15.06 9.37 17.20
N PRO A 3 14.40 9.94 16.17
CA PRO A 3 13.59 9.16 15.23
C PRO A 3 14.46 8.14 14.47
N ALA A 4 13.83 7.08 13.97
CA ALA A 4 14.52 6.09 13.15
C ALA A 4 15.11 6.74 11.88
N PRO A 5 16.34 6.40 11.48
CA PRO A 5 16.96 6.89 10.26
C PRO A 5 16.18 6.46 9.00
N ALA A 6 16.30 7.25 7.93
CA ALA A 6 15.52 7.14 6.69
C ALA A 6 15.39 5.71 6.16
N SER A 7 14.20 5.31 5.67
CA SER A 7 13.96 4.01 5.04
C SER A 7 14.81 3.82 3.77
N LEU A 8 15.14 2.58 3.43
CA LEU A 8 15.78 2.27 2.14
C LEU A 8 14.87 2.72 0.98
N PRO A 9 15.42 3.02 -0.21
CA PRO A 9 14.59 3.24 -1.39
C PRO A 9 13.67 2.04 -1.63
N ALA A 10 12.42 2.30 -2.04
CA ALA A 10 11.36 1.29 -2.20
C ALA A 10 11.71 0.16 -3.21
N SER A 11 12.76 0.33 -4.02
CA SER A 11 13.30 -0.67 -4.94
C SER A 11 14.24 -1.70 -4.29
N ALA A 12 14.64 -1.51 -3.03
CA ALA A 12 15.54 -2.42 -2.33
C ALA A 12 14.74 -3.54 -1.62
N HIS A 13 14.86 -4.77 -2.10
CA HIS A 13 14.32 -5.96 -1.43
C HIS A 13 15.43 -6.67 -0.63
N PHE A 14 15.18 -6.94 0.65
CA PHE A 14 16.09 -7.76 1.45
C PHE A 14 16.10 -9.20 0.93
N VAL A 15 17.26 -9.67 0.48
CA VAL A 15 17.45 -11.08 0.06
C VAL A 15 17.58 -12.00 1.27
N LYS A 16 18.11 -11.49 2.39
CA LYS A 16 18.29 -12.19 3.65
C LYS A 16 18.34 -11.20 4.81
N SER A 17 17.93 -11.62 6.00
CA SER A 17 18.02 -10.85 7.25
C SER A 17 18.53 -11.72 8.39
N GLY A 18 19.19 -11.11 9.38
CA GLY A 18 19.75 -11.79 10.54
C GLY A 18 20.22 -10.80 11.60
N ILE A 19 20.85 -11.33 12.65
CA ILE A 19 21.47 -10.55 13.74
C ILE A 19 22.99 -10.77 13.66
N THR A 20 23.75 -9.73 13.93
CA THR A 20 25.21 -9.75 13.99
C THR A 20 25.69 -8.92 15.19
N HIS A 21 26.92 -9.19 15.62
CA HIS A 21 27.57 -8.57 16.77
C HIS A 21 28.47 -7.37 16.37
N GLU A 22 28.69 -7.18 15.06
CA GLU A 22 29.53 -6.11 14.53
C GLU A 22 28.94 -5.51 13.25
N ILE A 23 29.33 -4.26 12.95
CA ILE A 23 28.97 -3.55 11.73
C ILE A 23 30.13 -3.68 10.72
N SER A 24 30.16 -4.81 10.02
CA SER A 24 31.19 -5.14 9.04
C SER A 24 30.61 -5.88 7.82
N ASP A 25 31.41 -6.05 6.77
CA ASP A 25 31.03 -6.87 5.62
C ASP A 25 31.38 -8.37 5.79
N ALA A 26 31.62 -8.84 7.02
CA ALA A 26 31.91 -10.25 7.30
C ALA A 26 30.72 -11.18 6.97
N ILE A 27 29.50 -10.65 6.99
CA ILE A 27 28.27 -11.38 6.69
C ILE A 27 27.95 -11.49 5.19
N LYS A 28 28.84 -10.98 4.31
CA LYS A 28 28.63 -11.01 2.86
C LYS A 28 28.71 -12.45 2.31
N GLU A 29 27.80 -12.80 1.41
CA GLU A 29 27.81 -14.10 0.71
C GLU A 29 28.44 -14.04 -0.68
N ARG A 30 28.71 -12.83 -1.19
CA ARG A 30 29.41 -12.57 -2.46
C ARG A 30 30.23 -11.30 -2.33
N GLN A 31 31.24 -11.15 -3.19
CA GLN A 31 32.17 -10.01 -3.14
C GLN A 31 31.58 -8.76 -3.81
N GLU A 32 30.92 -8.93 -4.95
CA GLU A 32 30.47 -7.83 -5.79
C GLU A 32 28.94 -7.75 -5.85
N GLN A 33 28.44 -6.58 -6.23
CA GLN A 33 27.03 -6.24 -6.34
C GLN A 33 26.24 -6.51 -5.04
N ILE A 34 26.87 -6.32 -3.89
CA ILE A 34 26.23 -6.48 -2.59
C ILE A 34 25.72 -5.16 -2.04
N ALA A 35 24.69 -5.24 -1.22
CA ALA A 35 24.31 -4.16 -0.33
C ALA A 35 23.97 -4.74 1.04
N LEU A 36 24.43 -4.10 2.10
CA LEU A 36 24.15 -4.46 3.48
C LEU A 36 23.51 -3.28 4.19
N VAL A 37 22.59 -3.59 5.10
CA VAL A 37 21.91 -2.59 5.91
C VAL A 37 21.88 -3.08 7.34
N PHE A 38 22.53 -2.31 8.21
CA PHE A 38 22.53 -2.54 9.65
C PHE A 38 21.60 -1.52 10.29
N SER A 39 20.77 -1.95 11.22
CA SER A 39 19.91 -1.06 11.99
C SER A 39 19.71 -1.62 13.39
N GLY A 40 19.70 -0.74 14.38
CA GLY A 40 19.53 -1.09 15.77
C GLY A 40 19.67 0.16 16.64
N TYR A 41 20.14 -0.04 17.86
CA TYR A 41 20.47 1.01 18.81
C TYR A 41 21.97 0.97 19.14
N ILE A 42 22.56 2.15 19.27
CA ILE A 42 23.91 2.36 19.80
C ILE A 42 23.79 3.02 21.18
N SER A 43 24.30 2.35 22.21
CA SER A 43 24.25 2.80 23.61
C SER A 43 25.43 3.69 23.92
N ILE A 44 25.17 4.99 24.09
CA ILE A 44 26.20 5.98 24.38
C ILE A 44 26.44 6.04 25.90
N PRO A 45 27.68 5.87 26.40
CA PRO A 45 27.95 5.76 27.83
C PRO A 45 27.83 7.08 28.58
N GLU A 46 28.17 8.19 27.95
CA GLU A 46 28.18 9.52 28.55
C GLU A 46 27.82 10.62 27.55
N ASP A 47 27.32 11.74 28.07
CA ASP A 47 27.01 12.90 27.24
C ASP A 47 28.30 13.47 26.61
N GLY A 48 28.31 13.72 25.31
CA GLY A 48 29.47 14.33 24.66
C GLY A 48 29.43 14.39 23.14
N GLU A 49 30.51 14.92 22.56
CA GLU A 49 30.76 14.87 21.12
C GLU A 49 31.46 13.54 20.77
N TYR A 50 30.85 12.78 19.87
CA TYR A 50 31.40 11.56 19.32
C TYR A 50 31.76 11.76 17.85
N VAL A 51 32.91 11.23 17.43
CA VAL A 51 33.32 11.16 16.03
C VAL A 51 33.14 9.73 15.55
N PHE A 52 32.30 9.54 14.55
CA PHE A 52 32.13 8.25 13.89
C PHE A 52 32.91 8.21 12.58
N TYR A 53 33.37 7.02 12.23
CA TYR A 53 34.11 6.77 11.00
C TYR A 53 33.46 5.60 10.27
N THR A 54 33.36 5.69 8.94
CA THR A 54 33.11 4.53 8.08
C THR A 54 34.27 4.38 7.11
N SER A 55 34.81 3.18 7.02
CA SER A 55 35.80 2.77 6.02
C SER A 55 35.14 1.76 5.09
N SER A 56 34.98 2.10 3.81
CA SER A 56 34.31 1.24 2.83
C SER A 56 34.95 1.25 1.45
N ASP A 57 34.93 0.09 0.80
CA ASP A 57 35.10 -0.07 -0.64
C ASP A 57 33.72 0.09 -1.29
N ASP A 58 33.59 1.03 -2.21
CA ASP A 58 32.38 1.75 -2.59
C ASP A 58 31.62 2.40 -1.40
N GLY A 59 30.31 2.57 -1.53
CA GLY A 59 29.57 3.55 -0.76
C GLY A 59 29.08 3.03 0.59
N SER A 60 29.29 3.83 1.65
CA SER A 60 28.63 3.66 2.95
C SER A 60 28.08 4.97 3.54
N ARG A 61 27.03 4.86 4.35
CA ARG A 61 26.48 5.99 5.12
C ARG A 61 26.10 5.53 6.52
N LEU A 62 26.48 6.30 7.53
CA LEU A 62 26.07 6.08 8.92
C LEU A 62 25.14 7.20 9.38
N TYR A 63 24.01 6.78 9.93
CA TYR A 63 23.03 7.63 10.57
C TYR A 63 22.95 7.30 12.05
N VAL A 64 22.87 8.33 12.90
CA VAL A 64 22.59 8.20 14.34
C VAL A 64 21.44 9.16 14.67
N GLY A 65 20.37 8.63 15.25
CA GLY A 65 19.06 9.30 15.31
C GLY A 65 18.49 9.57 13.91
N SER A 66 18.02 10.79 13.67
CA SER A 66 17.59 11.28 12.35
C SER A 66 18.75 11.75 11.46
N GLY A 67 19.92 12.01 12.03
CA GLY A 67 21.00 12.71 11.34
C GLY A 67 21.89 11.77 10.55
N LEU A 68 22.23 12.15 9.32
CA LEU A 68 23.37 11.57 8.60
C LEU A 68 24.65 12.09 9.27
N VAL A 69 25.40 11.18 9.90
CA VAL A 69 26.63 11.52 10.63
C VAL A 69 27.84 11.34 9.72
N VAL A 70 27.93 10.21 9.01
CA VAL A 70 29.04 9.94 8.07
C VAL A 70 28.47 9.69 6.69
N ASN A 71 28.93 10.46 5.71
CA ASN A 71 28.65 10.23 4.30
C ASN A 71 29.92 9.79 3.58
N ASN A 72 29.99 8.50 3.25
CA ASN A 72 31.05 7.88 2.47
C ASN A 72 30.43 7.18 1.25
N ASP A 73 29.40 7.77 0.67
CA ASP A 73 28.65 7.20 -0.46
C ASP A 73 29.37 7.48 -1.79
N GLY A 74 29.25 6.57 -2.76
CA GLY A 74 29.90 6.68 -4.07
C GLY A 74 30.56 5.40 -4.54
N ASP A 75 31.02 5.41 -5.79
CA ASP A 75 31.86 4.35 -6.38
C ASP A 75 33.33 4.76 -6.18
N HIS A 76 34.05 4.04 -5.31
CA HIS A 76 35.42 4.37 -4.93
C HIS A 76 36.12 3.22 -4.20
N GLY A 77 37.44 3.14 -4.31
CA GLY A 77 38.25 2.22 -3.51
C GLY A 77 38.06 2.38 -1.99
N MET A 78 38.53 1.40 -1.20
CA MET A 78 38.54 1.45 0.27
C MET A 78 38.99 2.81 0.83
N THR A 79 38.02 3.60 1.31
CA THR A 79 38.21 4.98 1.74
C THR A 79 37.55 5.18 3.10
N GLU A 80 38.22 5.91 4.00
CA GLU A 80 37.65 6.30 5.28
C GLU A 80 37.10 7.73 5.25
N ARG A 81 35.89 7.91 5.79
CA ARG A 81 35.28 9.20 6.09
C ARG A 81 34.81 9.22 7.53
N ASN A 82 34.64 10.42 8.07
CA ASN A 82 34.15 10.64 9.42
C ASN A 82 33.13 11.76 9.50
N GLY A 83 32.47 11.82 10.63
CA GLY A 83 31.61 12.94 11.01
C GLY A 83 31.27 12.90 12.49
N LYS A 84 30.78 14.05 12.97
CA LYS A 84 30.59 14.32 14.40
C LYS A 84 29.12 14.31 14.77
N ALA A 85 28.81 13.81 15.96
CA ALA A 85 27.48 13.86 16.56
C ALA A 85 27.59 14.23 18.04
N ILE A 86 26.79 15.20 18.48
CA ILE A 86 26.61 15.49 19.91
C ILE A 86 25.50 14.57 20.41
N LEU A 87 25.83 13.67 21.33
CA LEU A 87 24.93 12.62 21.81
C LEU A 87 24.83 12.70 23.34
N SER A 88 23.61 12.50 23.86
CA SER A 88 23.40 12.24 25.28
C SER A 88 23.67 10.77 25.60
N ALA A 89 23.95 10.44 26.85
CA ALA A 89 23.99 9.06 27.32
C ALA A 89 22.66 8.33 27.04
N GLY A 90 22.75 7.04 26.75
CA GLY A 90 21.63 6.15 26.44
C GLY A 90 21.52 5.74 24.98
N ASP A 91 20.39 5.09 24.65
CA ASP A 91 20.18 4.46 23.35
C ASP A 91 19.82 5.47 22.25
N HIS A 92 20.59 5.44 21.16
CA HIS A 92 20.28 6.15 19.93
C HIS A 92 20.05 5.16 18.81
N ALA A 93 18.94 5.30 18.08
CA ALA A 93 18.73 4.51 16.87
C ALA A 93 19.87 4.79 15.89
N PHE A 94 20.43 3.77 15.26
CA PHE A 94 21.42 3.95 14.20
C PHE A 94 21.05 3.15 12.95
N LYS A 95 21.61 3.56 11.82
CA LYS A 95 21.56 2.79 10.58
C LYS A 95 22.84 2.97 9.81
N VAL A 96 23.35 1.87 9.27
CA VAL A 96 24.43 1.89 8.27
C VAL A 96 23.90 1.29 6.98
N THR A 97 24.04 2.03 5.88
CA THR A 97 23.84 1.49 4.53
C THR A 97 25.19 1.32 3.87
N TYR A 98 25.43 0.20 3.22
CA TYR A 98 26.66 -0.09 2.48
C TYR A 98 26.31 -0.77 1.16
N PHE A 99 27.08 -0.49 0.10
CA PHE A 99 27.08 -1.31 -1.11
C PHE A 99 28.49 -1.48 -1.65
N ASN A 100 28.71 -2.58 -2.36
CA ASN A 100 29.87 -2.78 -3.22
C ASN A 100 29.40 -3.16 -4.62
N HIS A 101 29.71 -2.34 -5.62
CA HIS A 101 29.35 -2.53 -7.01
C HIS A 101 30.29 -3.55 -7.69
N GLY A 102 31.60 -3.41 -7.53
CA GLY A 102 32.61 -4.30 -8.13
C GLY A 102 34.00 -4.16 -7.49
N GLY A 103 34.88 -5.15 -7.70
CA GLY A 103 36.20 -5.16 -7.06
C GLY A 103 36.18 -5.73 -5.63
N PRO A 104 37.22 -5.44 -4.82
CA PRO A 104 37.26 -5.86 -3.42
C PRO A 104 36.08 -5.28 -2.63
N ALA A 105 35.71 -5.93 -1.54
CA ALA A 105 34.66 -5.46 -0.64
C ALA A 105 35.28 -5.20 0.74
N GLY A 106 34.85 -4.12 1.39
CA GLY A 106 35.23 -3.80 2.74
C GLY A 106 34.22 -2.87 3.40
N LEU A 107 33.85 -3.17 4.66
CA LEU A 107 33.14 -2.24 5.52
C LEU A 107 33.67 -2.36 6.95
N SER A 108 34.00 -1.23 7.57
CA SER A 108 34.30 -1.15 9.00
C SER A 108 33.81 0.18 9.57
N VAL A 109 33.27 0.14 10.79
CA VAL A 109 32.74 1.33 11.48
C VAL A 109 33.48 1.52 12.80
N TYR A 110 33.96 2.74 13.03
CA TYR A 110 34.72 3.12 14.22
C TYR A 110 34.06 4.30 14.92
N VAL A 111 34.38 4.46 16.20
CA VAL A 111 33.94 5.57 17.05
C VAL A 111 35.11 6.07 17.88
N GLU A 112 35.12 7.38 18.12
CA GLU A 112 35.97 8.11 19.05
C GLU A 112 35.05 9.01 19.88
N GLY A 113 35.34 9.20 21.16
CA GLY A 113 34.45 9.92 22.07
C GLY A 113 35.17 10.46 23.31
N PRO A 114 34.45 11.08 24.25
CA PRO A 114 35.07 11.59 25.46
C PRO A 114 35.78 10.46 26.22
N GLY A 115 37.05 10.67 26.57
CA GLY A 115 37.87 9.67 27.25
C GLY A 115 38.18 8.38 26.46
N MET A 116 37.87 8.33 25.17
CA MET A 116 37.97 7.14 24.33
C MET A 116 38.68 7.41 23.00
N ASP A 117 39.83 6.75 22.78
CA ASP A 117 40.51 6.76 21.48
C ASP A 117 39.68 6.03 20.40
N LYS A 118 39.96 6.35 19.13
CA LYS A 118 39.30 5.71 17.98
C LYS A 118 39.42 4.19 18.04
N GLN A 119 38.28 3.51 18.13
CA GLN A 119 38.19 2.06 18.14
C GLN A 119 36.97 1.58 17.35
N ALA A 120 36.90 0.27 17.05
CA ALA A 120 35.70 -0.30 16.44
C ALA A 120 34.51 -0.05 17.38
N VAL A 121 33.32 0.16 16.82
CA VAL A 121 32.12 0.32 17.66
C VAL A 121 31.98 -0.91 18.56
N PRO A 122 32.02 -0.76 19.90
CA PRO A 122 31.98 -1.90 20.81
C PRO A 122 30.70 -2.72 20.66
N GLU A 123 30.80 -4.05 20.69
CA GLU A 123 29.64 -4.95 20.58
C GLU A 123 28.62 -4.65 21.68
N GLU A 124 29.08 -4.37 22.89
CA GLU A 124 28.23 -4.05 24.05
C GLU A 124 27.42 -2.75 23.89
N TRP A 125 27.77 -1.90 22.92
CA TRP A 125 26.98 -0.72 22.57
C TRP A 125 25.87 -1.05 21.59
N LEU A 126 25.90 -2.20 20.92
CA LEU A 126 24.94 -2.55 19.88
C LEU A 126 23.79 -3.38 20.44
N SER A 127 22.55 -2.99 20.13
CA SER A 127 21.37 -3.82 20.42
C SER A 127 20.34 -3.79 19.29
N HIS A 128 19.64 -4.92 19.09
CA HIS A 128 18.50 -5.05 18.19
C HIS A 128 17.13 -5.03 18.92
N LEU A 129 17.14 -5.21 20.23
CA LEU A 129 15.98 -5.06 21.13
C LEU A 129 16.32 -3.86 22.00
N GLY A 130 15.79 -2.67 21.70
CA GLY A 130 16.01 -1.50 22.55
C GLY A 130 15.72 -1.85 24.01
N GLN A 131 16.48 -1.29 24.96
CA GLN A 131 16.22 -1.59 26.37
C GLN A 131 14.79 -1.16 26.72
N PRO A 132 14.05 -1.93 27.54
CA PRO A 132 12.73 -1.51 28.00
C PRO A 132 12.85 -0.12 28.63
N MET A 133 11.98 0.80 28.20
CA MET A 133 11.95 2.17 28.70
C MET A 133 11.70 2.15 30.22
N LEU A 134 12.77 2.30 30.99
CA LEU A 134 12.67 2.61 32.41
C LEU A 134 12.40 4.12 32.52
N PRO A 135 11.33 4.54 33.23
CA PRO A 135 11.06 5.95 33.43
C PRO A 135 12.30 6.67 33.98
N THR A 136 12.66 7.82 33.42
CA THR A 136 13.71 8.69 33.99
C THR A 136 13.43 8.92 35.47
N GLY A 137 14.37 8.54 36.34
CA GLY A 137 14.20 8.58 37.80
C GLY A 137 13.63 7.30 38.41
N SER A 138 13.59 6.18 37.68
CA SER A 138 13.25 4.88 38.27
C SER A 138 14.33 4.48 39.29
N GLU A 139 14.00 4.64 40.57
CA GLU A 139 14.79 4.10 41.66
C GLU A 139 14.62 2.58 41.71
N THR A 140 15.66 1.86 42.11
CA THR A 140 15.52 0.46 42.53
C THR A 140 14.61 0.41 43.75
N PHE A 141 13.32 0.09 43.55
CA PHE A 141 12.36 -0.06 44.63
C PHE A 141 12.68 -1.32 45.44
N SER A 142 13.35 -1.16 46.57
CA SER A 142 13.48 -2.21 47.57
C SER A 142 12.26 -2.19 48.48
N ILE A 143 11.56 -3.32 48.62
CA ILE A 143 10.44 -3.43 49.56
C ILE A 143 10.97 -3.29 50.99
N ASP A 144 10.63 -2.17 51.63
CA ASP A 144 10.74 -2.02 53.08
C ASP A 144 9.68 -2.91 53.74
N LYS A 145 10.11 -4.02 54.34
CA LYS A 145 9.21 -5.01 54.95
C LYS A 145 8.37 -4.41 56.08
N THR A 146 8.91 -3.44 56.82
CA THR A 146 8.18 -2.77 57.91
C THR A 146 7.07 -1.89 57.35
N LYS A 147 7.36 -1.09 56.31
CA LYS A 147 6.33 -0.30 55.61
C LYS A 147 5.30 -1.18 54.93
N ALA A 148 5.71 -2.30 54.33
CA ALA A 148 4.80 -3.26 53.71
C ALA A 148 3.83 -3.87 54.74
N SER A 149 4.32 -4.29 55.92
CA SER A 149 3.46 -4.79 57.01
C SER A 149 2.51 -3.72 57.55
N GLN A 150 2.97 -2.48 57.71
CA GLN A 150 2.10 -1.37 58.09
C GLN A 150 1.04 -1.08 57.01
N GLY A 151 1.44 -1.12 55.74
CA GLY A 151 0.54 -0.99 54.59
C GLY A 151 -0.52 -2.09 54.57
N GLN A 152 -0.15 -3.35 54.85
CA GLN A 152 -1.09 -4.46 54.97
C GLN A 152 -2.11 -4.22 56.10
N ALA A 153 -1.65 -3.74 57.26
CA ALA A 153 -2.53 -3.41 58.38
C ALA A 153 -3.51 -2.28 58.02
N TRP A 154 -3.05 -1.24 57.34
CA TRP A 154 -3.90 -0.15 56.83
C TRP A 154 -4.86 -0.63 55.74
N PHE A 155 -4.42 -1.46 54.79
CA PHE A 155 -5.23 -2.03 53.73
C PHE A 155 -6.42 -2.83 54.29
N ARG A 156 -6.21 -3.55 55.39
CA ARG A 156 -7.28 -4.23 56.13
C ARG A 156 -8.15 -3.24 56.92
N LYS A 157 -7.53 -2.32 57.66
CA LYS A 157 -8.24 -1.33 58.51
C LYS A 157 -9.14 -0.38 57.71
N LEU A 158 -8.72 0.01 56.50
CA LEU A 158 -9.48 0.87 55.59
C LEU A 158 -10.50 0.10 54.74
N GLY A 159 -10.57 -1.23 54.87
CA GLY A 159 -11.56 -2.04 54.16
C GLY A 159 -11.27 -2.22 52.67
N CYS A 160 -10.04 -1.99 52.20
CA CYS A 160 -9.69 -2.15 50.78
C CYS A 160 -9.95 -3.59 50.28
N ALA A 161 -9.81 -4.57 51.18
CA ALA A 161 -10.11 -5.98 50.96
C ALA A 161 -11.60 -6.28 50.66
N SER A 162 -12.50 -5.34 50.93
CA SER A 162 -13.93 -5.48 50.62
C SER A 162 -14.24 -5.37 49.13
N CYS A 163 -13.33 -4.80 48.32
CA CYS A 163 -13.49 -4.65 46.87
C CYS A 163 -12.32 -5.23 46.06
N HIS A 164 -11.15 -5.42 46.66
CA HIS A 164 -9.96 -5.98 46.00
C HIS A 164 -9.63 -7.39 46.52
N THR A 165 -9.47 -8.34 45.60
CA THR A 165 -9.10 -9.73 45.91
C THR A 165 -7.70 -9.80 46.52
N ILE A 166 -7.57 -10.41 47.70
CA ILE A 166 -6.27 -10.73 48.31
C ILE A 166 -5.98 -12.21 48.04
N LEU A 167 -4.87 -12.51 47.37
CA LEU A 167 -4.43 -13.87 47.01
C LEU A 167 -3.85 -14.67 48.20
N GLU A 168 -4.16 -14.31 49.45
CA GLU A 168 -3.72 -15.09 50.62
C GLU A 168 -4.67 -16.27 50.84
N SER A 169 -4.16 -17.47 50.55
CA SER A 169 -4.79 -18.75 50.86
C SER A 169 -5.10 -18.87 52.37
N GLY A 170 -6.37 -18.69 52.74
CA GLY A 170 -6.92 -19.17 54.02
C GLY A 170 -7.38 -18.12 55.03
N ALA A 171 -7.31 -16.82 54.76
CA ALA A 171 -7.89 -15.81 55.65
C ALA A 171 -9.37 -15.56 55.30
N ALA A 172 -10.25 -15.64 56.30
CA ALA A 172 -11.69 -15.42 56.18
C ALA A 172 -11.99 -14.13 55.40
N SER A 173 -12.96 -14.20 54.48
CA SER A 173 -13.48 -13.02 53.78
C SER A 173 -13.87 -11.98 54.82
N ILE A 174 -13.16 -10.86 54.85
CA ILE A 174 -13.60 -9.70 55.63
C ILE A 174 -14.97 -9.34 55.04
N ALA A 175 -16.02 -9.42 55.86
CA ALA A 175 -17.37 -9.09 55.42
C ALA A 175 -17.32 -7.76 54.66
N ALA A 176 -17.74 -7.77 53.39
CA ALA A 176 -17.73 -6.57 52.59
C ALA A 176 -18.54 -5.50 53.31
N SER A 177 -17.94 -4.36 53.64
CA SER A 177 -18.76 -3.23 54.05
C SER A 177 -19.59 -2.86 52.83
N GLU A 178 -20.88 -3.18 52.84
CA GLU A 178 -21.77 -2.74 51.77
C GLU A 178 -21.77 -1.21 51.77
N ALA A 179 -21.22 -0.64 50.69
CA ALA A 179 -21.32 0.79 50.46
C ALA A 179 -22.80 1.16 50.43
N LYS A 180 -23.16 2.26 51.09
CA LYS A 180 -24.51 2.80 50.98
C LYS A 180 -24.84 3.02 49.50
N PRO A 181 -26.06 2.71 49.03
CA PRO A 181 -26.49 3.04 47.68
C PRO A 181 -26.18 4.51 47.37
N LEU A 182 -25.67 4.80 46.16
CA LEU A 182 -25.24 6.15 45.77
C LEU A 182 -26.37 7.20 45.96
N ILE A 183 -27.64 6.79 45.84
CA ILE A 183 -28.84 7.61 46.08
C ILE A 183 -29.07 7.99 47.55
N SER A 184 -28.40 7.29 48.48
CA SER A 184 -28.52 7.50 49.93
C SER A 184 -27.34 8.27 50.53
N ILE A 185 -26.47 8.83 49.69
CA ILE A 185 -25.36 9.69 50.12
C ILE A 185 -25.90 11.08 50.46
N GLY A 186 -25.57 11.59 51.65
CA GLY A 186 -26.01 12.92 52.11
C GLY A 186 -25.17 14.06 51.52
N ILE A 187 -25.49 14.48 50.29
CA ILE A 187 -24.78 15.50 49.51
C ILE A 187 -24.81 16.88 50.19
N ASP A 188 -25.86 17.18 50.94
CA ASP A 188 -26.07 18.49 51.60
C ASP A 188 -25.45 18.60 53.00
N SER A 189 -24.70 17.59 53.46
CA SER A 189 -24.35 17.48 54.89
C SER A 189 -23.16 18.33 55.33
N GLY A 190 -22.49 19.06 54.42
CA GLY A 190 -21.23 19.77 54.68
C GLY A 190 -20.10 18.87 55.19
N LYS A 191 -20.29 17.54 55.13
CA LYS A 191 -19.45 16.49 55.71
C LYS A 191 -19.18 15.44 54.63
N GLY A 192 -18.12 14.65 54.83
CA GLY A 192 -17.73 13.61 53.87
C GLY A 192 -16.66 14.09 52.89
N CYS A 193 -16.39 13.27 51.88
CA CYS A 193 -15.27 13.46 50.95
C CYS A 193 -15.45 14.62 49.94
N LEU A 194 -16.65 15.21 49.87
CA LEU A 194 -16.95 16.40 49.07
C LEU A 194 -16.98 17.70 49.91
N SER A 195 -16.66 17.63 51.21
CA SER A 195 -16.52 18.81 52.06
C SER A 195 -15.18 19.51 51.79
N ASP A 196 -15.11 20.82 52.03
CA ASP A 196 -13.85 21.57 52.06
C ASP A 196 -12.95 21.10 53.22
N GLU A 197 -13.54 20.57 54.30
CA GLU A 197 -12.86 19.99 55.46
C GLU A 197 -13.43 18.60 55.80
N PRO A 198 -12.99 17.52 55.12
CA PRO A 198 -13.44 16.17 55.41
C PRO A 198 -13.09 15.75 56.84
N GLY A 199 -14.02 15.09 57.53
CA GLY A 199 -13.74 14.51 58.85
C GLY A 199 -12.73 13.37 58.79
N ILE A 200 -12.11 13.03 59.93
CA ILE A 200 -11.05 12.01 60.07
C ILE A 200 -11.42 10.63 59.49
N SER A 201 -12.71 10.30 59.43
CA SER A 201 -13.24 9.05 58.88
C SER A 201 -13.55 9.09 57.38
N SER A 202 -13.35 10.24 56.71
CA SER A 202 -13.62 10.44 55.29
C SER A 202 -12.32 10.57 54.50
N PRO A 203 -12.24 9.99 53.29
CA PRO A 203 -11.11 10.25 52.40
C PRO A 203 -10.98 11.74 52.07
N LEU A 204 -9.75 12.25 52.15
CA LEU A 204 -9.40 13.61 51.71
C LEU A 204 -8.98 13.55 50.24
N TYR A 205 -9.89 13.93 49.33
CA TYR A 205 -9.55 14.15 47.93
C TYR A 205 -9.20 15.62 47.71
N HIS A 206 -8.11 15.89 46.99
CA HIS A 206 -7.69 17.24 46.61
C HIS A 206 -8.50 17.76 45.41
N LEU A 207 -9.82 17.82 45.56
CA LEU A 207 -10.72 18.33 44.54
C LEU A 207 -10.66 19.86 44.50
N THR A 208 -10.85 20.45 43.32
CA THR A 208 -11.13 21.87 43.13
C THR A 208 -12.60 22.17 43.46
N SER A 209 -12.94 23.44 43.66
CA SER A 209 -14.34 23.85 43.88
C SER A 209 -15.24 23.45 42.71
N SER A 210 -14.76 23.59 41.47
CA SER A 210 -15.48 23.18 40.27
C SER A 210 -15.69 21.66 40.18
N GLU A 211 -14.70 20.86 40.59
CA GLU A 211 -14.87 19.40 40.62
C GLU A 211 -15.85 18.96 41.69
N ARG A 212 -15.80 19.58 42.89
CA ARG A 212 -16.79 19.35 43.94
C ARG A 212 -18.20 19.67 43.46
N GLU A 213 -18.40 20.82 42.83
CA GLU A 213 -19.69 21.23 42.28
C GLU A 213 -20.18 20.27 41.20
N ALA A 214 -19.31 19.86 40.26
CA ALA A 214 -19.65 18.91 39.21
C ALA A 214 -20.06 17.53 39.76
N ILE A 215 -19.33 17.01 40.76
CA ILE A 215 -19.65 15.74 41.41
C ILE A 215 -20.98 15.87 42.16
N THR A 216 -21.15 16.92 42.97
CA THR A 216 -22.39 17.21 43.70
C THR A 216 -23.60 17.31 42.77
N SER A 217 -23.48 18.06 41.67
CA SER A 217 -24.53 18.17 40.65
C SER A 217 -24.84 16.81 40.02
N SER A 218 -23.82 16.01 39.71
CA SER A 218 -24.02 14.67 39.11
C SER A 218 -24.74 13.71 40.04
N ILE A 219 -24.39 13.68 41.34
CA ILE A 219 -25.05 12.83 42.33
C ILE A 219 -26.47 13.35 42.62
N SER A 220 -26.70 14.67 42.63
CA SER A 220 -28.05 15.22 42.80
C SER A 220 -29.02 14.83 41.68
N GLN A 221 -28.47 14.51 40.50
CA GLN A 221 -29.21 14.05 39.32
C GLN A 221 -29.01 12.55 39.07
N ILE A 222 -28.81 11.75 40.11
CA ILE A 222 -28.50 10.32 40.01
C ILE A 222 -29.51 9.51 39.19
N GLU A 223 -30.79 9.90 39.19
CA GLU A 223 -31.81 9.26 38.35
C GLU A 223 -31.48 9.39 36.86
N ASN A 224 -30.85 10.50 36.45
CA ASN A 224 -30.39 10.69 35.07
C ASN A 224 -29.21 9.79 34.71
N LEU A 225 -28.43 9.30 35.68
CA LEU A 225 -27.33 8.35 35.45
C LEU A 225 -27.83 6.95 35.05
N SER A 226 -29.12 6.66 35.24
CA SER A 226 -29.74 5.41 34.80
C SER A 226 -30.07 5.39 33.30
N ASN A 227 -30.10 6.56 32.65
CA ASN A 227 -30.29 6.67 31.21
C ASN A 227 -28.96 6.39 30.49
N PRO A 228 -28.93 5.47 29.52
CA PRO A 228 -27.72 5.24 28.73
C PRO A 228 -27.37 6.51 27.94
N LEU A 229 -26.09 6.88 27.97
CA LEU A 229 -25.57 7.98 27.15
C LEU A 229 -25.87 7.72 25.67
N ASP A 230 -26.14 8.77 24.90
CA ASP A 230 -26.22 8.63 23.44
C ASP A 230 -24.86 8.20 22.85
N ALA A 231 -24.86 7.77 21.59
CA ALA A 231 -23.64 7.29 20.92
C ALA A 231 -22.51 8.34 20.93
N ARG A 232 -22.84 9.63 20.75
CA ARG A 232 -21.87 10.73 20.73
C ARG A 232 -21.15 10.84 22.08
N HIS A 233 -21.89 10.86 23.18
CA HIS A 233 -21.33 10.94 24.54
C HIS A 233 -20.57 9.66 24.93
N GLN A 234 -21.03 8.48 24.48
CA GLN A 234 -20.29 7.24 24.67
C GLN A 234 -18.92 7.24 23.96
N VAL A 235 -18.84 7.78 22.74
CA VAL A 235 -17.57 7.94 22.02
C VAL A 235 -16.63 8.88 22.77
N LEU A 236 -17.13 10.04 23.21
CA LEU A 236 -16.33 11.00 23.98
C LEU A 236 -15.75 10.36 25.25
N ARG A 237 -16.59 9.63 26.01
CA ARG A 237 -16.15 8.93 27.22
C ARG A 237 -15.06 7.88 26.93
N LYS A 238 -15.20 7.09 25.87
CA LYS A 238 -14.19 6.11 25.44
C LYS A 238 -12.89 6.78 24.99
N MET A 239 -12.97 7.90 24.27
CA MET A 239 -11.79 8.67 23.85
C MET A 239 -11.05 9.28 25.04
N ILE A 240 -11.76 9.72 26.09
CA ILE A 240 -11.15 10.20 27.33
C ILE A 240 -10.43 9.04 28.04
N SER A 241 -11.09 7.89 28.22
CA SER A 241 -10.48 6.75 28.94
C SER A 241 -9.25 6.19 28.26
N MET A 242 -9.16 6.31 26.93
CA MET A 242 -8.01 5.88 26.13
C MET A 242 -7.02 7.02 25.84
N ASN A 243 -7.23 8.21 26.44
CA ASN A 243 -6.41 9.40 26.26
C ASN A 243 -6.23 9.83 24.78
N CYS A 244 -7.21 9.54 23.91
CA CYS A 244 -7.14 9.89 22.49
C CYS A 244 -7.03 11.41 22.28
N PHE A 245 -7.62 12.19 23.18
CA PHE A 245 -7.63 13.67 23.12
C PHE A 245 -6.28 14.32 23.36
N ALA A 246 -5.27 13.59 23.83
CA ALA A 246 -3.90 14.09 23.90
C ALA A 246 -3.30 14.41 22.52
N CYS A 247 -3.80 13.70 21.48
CA CYS A 247 -3.31 13.76 20.10
C CYS A 247 -4.38 14.17 19.09
N HIS A 248 -5.62 13.68 19.25
CA HIS A 248 -6.71 13.90 18.31
C HIS A 248 -7.71 14.94 18.83
N ALA A 249 -8.25 15.75 17.93
CA ALA A 249 -9.44 16.55 18.21
C ALA A 249 -10.68 15.81 17.68
N ARG A 250 -11.81 15.93 18.38
CA ARG A 250 -13.13 15.51 17.90
C ARG A 250 -14.18 16.43 18.52
N ASP A 251 -15.11 16.92 17.70
CA ASP A 251 -16.24 17.72 18.16
C ASP A 251 -15.77 18.93 19.01
N GLU A 252 -14.69 19.58 18.57
CA GLU A 252 -14.01 20.70 19.25
C GLU A 252 -13.35 20.36 20.59
N VAL A 253 -13.35 19.08 20.99
CA VAL A 253 -12.68 18.58 22.20
C VAL A 253 -11.31 18.02 21.86
N GLY A 254 -10.33 18.36 22.69
CA GLY A 254 -8.96 17.83 22.65
C GLY A 254 -8.09 18.39 21.52
N GLY A 255 -7.06 17.63 21.16
CA GLY A 255 -6.04 18.05 20.21
C GLY A 255 -4.70 18.34 20.88
N ILE A 256 -3.73 18.70 20.05
CA ILE A 256 -2.36 18.93 20.49
C ILE A 256 -2.27 20.30 21.19
N SER A 257 -1.76 20.31 22.42
CA SER A 257 -1.46 21.56 23.12
C SER A 257 -0.19 22.21 22.58
N SER A 258 -0.06 23.53 22.72
CA SER A 258 1.14 24.28 22.32
C SER A 258 2.43 23.68 22.87
N GLY A 259 2.44 23.26 24.15
CA GLY A 259 3.60 22.62 24.77
C GLY A 259 3.95 21.22 24.24
N ARG A 260 3.00 20.51 23.64
CA ARG A 260 3.26 19.20 23.02
C ARG A 260 3.60 19.29 21.54
N ASN A 261 3.26 20.41 20.88
CA ASN A 261 3.34 20.57 19.43
C ASN A 261 4.73 20.28 18.85
N GLN A 262 5.80 20.61 19.57
CA GLN A 262 7.19 20.39 19.17
C GLN A 262 7.59 18.92 19.02
N PHE A 263 6.84 17.99 19.63
CA PHE A 263 7.12 16.54 19.56
C PHE A 263 6.46 15.85 18.37
N PHE A 264 5.65 16.57 17.59
CA PHE A 264 4.98 16.05 16.40
C PHE A 264 5.76 16.46 15.15
N LEU A 265 6.51 15.51 14.61
CA LEU A 265 7.48 15.70 13.52
C LEU A 265 7.14 14.84 12.29
N THR A 266 7.74 15.17 11.15
CA THR A 266 7.74 14.34 9.94
C THR A 266 8.98 13.46 9.88
N GLN A 267 8.89 12.35 9.15
CA GLN A 267 10.04 11.53 8.74
C GLN A 267 10.50 11.96 7.35
N GLY A 268 11.80 12.20 7.17
CA GLY A 268 12.40 12.59 5.89
C GLY A 268 12.37 14.09 5.59
N GLU A 269 12.87 14.48 4.42
CA GLU A 269 13.10 15.89 4.01
C GLU A 269 11.82 16.62 3.55
N ALA A 270 10.72 15.90 3.37
CA ALA A 270 9.46 16.45 2.86
C ALA A 270 8.60 17.06 3.99
N ASP A 271 8.61 18.39 4.12
CA ASP A 271 7.75 19.12 5.05
C ASP A 271 6.33 19.37 4.47
N LEU A 272 5.38 18.54 4.91
CA LEU A 272 3.95 18.69 4.64
C LEU A 272 3.25 19.65 5.62
N GLY A 273 3.99 20.29 6.53
CA GLY A 273 3.48 21.13 7.60
C GLY A 273 2.64 20.36 8.60
N ASP A 274 1.70 21.07 9.24
CA ASP A 274 0.73 20.50 10.18
C ASP A 274 -0.05 19.33 9.58
N GLU A 275 -0.28 19.34 8.26
CA GLU A 275 -0.96 18.28 7.56
C GLU A 275 -0.25 16.92 7.65
N GLY A 276 1.09 16.96 7.65
CA GLY A 276 1.96 15.79 7.68
C GLY A 276 2.35 15.33 9.07
N ARG A 277 2.46 16.27 10.02
CA ARG A 277 2.98 15.99 11.36
C ARG A 277 1.89 15.80 12.43
N ILE A 278 0.72 16.42 12.30
CA ILE A 278 -0.36 16.37 13.29
C ILE A 278 -1.32 15.20 12.99
N PRO A 279 -1.70 14.38 14.00
CA PRO A 279 -2.73 13.36 13.86
C PRO A 279 -4.07 13.95 13.37
N PRO A 280 -4.87 13.18 12.62
CA PRO A 280 -6.09 13.70 12.03
C PRO A 280 -7.15 14.08 13.07
N ASN A 281 -7.93 15.11 12.76
CA ASN A 281 -9.21 15.38 13.43
C ASN A 281 -10.19 14.23 13.16
N LEU A 282 -10.87 13.77 14.21
CA LEU A 282 -11.77 12.62 14.19
C LEU A 282 -13.26 13.00 14.15
N THR A 283 -13.59 14.29 14.03
CA THR A 283 -14.96 14.78 13.84
C THR A 283 -15.54 14.22 12.54
N GLY A 284 -16.66 13.50 12.63
CA GLY A 284 -17.29 12.91 11.44
C GLY A 284 -16.51 11.77 10.79
N VAL A 285 -15.52 11.19 11.46
CA VAL A 285 -14.65 10.14 10.89
C VAL A 285 -15.43 8.88 10.46
N GLY A 286 -16.56 8.58 11.12
CA GLY A 286 -17.49 7.51 10.75
C GLY A 286 -18.20 7.73 9.41
N ARG A 287 -18.15 8.94 8.84
CA ARG A 287 -18.59 9.24 7.47
C ARG A 287 -17.45 9.23 6.46
N LYS A 288 -16.20 9.32 6.93
CA LYS A 288 -15.01 9.39 6.09
C LYS A 288 -14.47 8.01 5.76
N LEU A 289 -14.27 7.18 6.78
CA LEU A 289 -13.61 5.89 6.64
C LEU A 289 -14.63 4.75 6.54
N LYS A 290 -14.32 3.72 5.75
CA LYS A 290 -15.07 2.45 5.76
C LYS A 290 -14.91 1.75 7.10
N ARG A 291 -15.94 1.01 7.52
CA ARG A 291 -15.99 0.32 8.82
C ARG A 291 -14.80 -0.63 9.00
N GLU A 292 -14.51 -1.43 7.97
CA GLU A 292 -13.41 -2.40 8.01
C GLU A 292 -12.04 -1.73 8.11
N TRP A 293 -11.85 -0.59 7.45
CA TRP A 293 -10.62 0.17 7.59
C TRP A 293 -10.45 0.73 9.01
N MET A 294 -11.52 1.24 9.62
CA MET A 294 -11.46 1.77 10.99
C MET A 294 -11.10 0.69 12.01
N LYS A 295 -11.61 -0.53 11.85
CA LYS A 295 -11.21 -1.69 12.66
C LYS A 295 -9.72 -1.97 12.51
N LYS A 296 -9.20 -2.07 11.28
CA LYS A 296 -7.75 -2.28 11.04
C LYS A 296 -6.87 -1.21 11.70
N VAL A 297 -7.31 0.05 11.71
CA VAL A 297 -6.57 1.13 12.39
C VAL A 297 -6.56 0.95 13.91
N LEU A 298 -7.71 0.65 14.52
CA LEU A 298 -7.84 0.56 15.98
C LEU A 298 -7.31 -0.77 16.56
N ASP A 299 -7.53 -1.87 15.84
CA ASP A 299 -7.19 -3.23 16.27
C ASP A 299 -5.74 -3.59 15.93
N GLU A 300 -5.29 -3.26 14.70
CA GLU A 300 -4.01 -3.74 14.11
C GLU A 300 -2.97 -2.63 13.95
N GLY A 301 -3.35 -1.36 14.18
CA GLY A 301 -2.43 -0.22 14.04
C GLY A 301 -2.13 0.18 12.58
N ALA A 302 -3.03 -0.14 11.63
CA ALA A 302 -2.84 0.20 10.22
C ALA A 302 -2.57 1.71 10.00
N SER A 303 -1.57 2.03 9.17
CA SER A 303 -1.15 3.40 8.86
C SER A 303 -0.90 3.58 7.36
N VAL A 304 -1.13 4.81 6.86
CA VAL A 304 -0.88 5.19 5.44
C VAL A 304 -0.13 6.50 5.30
N ARG A 305 0.39 7.03 6.42
CA ARG A 305 1.15 8.28 6.44
C ARG A 305 2.60 7.94 6.77
N PRO A 306 3.39 7.44 5.80
CA PRO A 306 4.76 7.00 6.06
C PRO A 306 5.64 8.15 6.57
N TYR A 307 5.37 9.37 6.12
CA TYR A 307 6.04 10.61 6.50
C TYR A 307 5.72 11.12 7.92
N MET A 308 4.81 10.49 8.69
CA MET A 308 4.50 10.94 10.06
C MET A 308 5.40 10.22 11.08
N ALA A 309 6.15 10.96 11.91
CA ALA A 309 7.01 10.35 12.92
C ALA A 309 6.22 9.86 14.14
N THR A 310 5.13 10.55 14.47
CA THR A 310 4.22 10.14 15.56
C THR A 310 3.45 8.88 15.19
N ARG A 311 3.36 7.93 16.14
CA ARG A 311 2.60 6.69 15.99
C ARG A 311 1.43 6.65 16.96
N MET A 312 0.31 6.11 16.50
CA MET A 312 -0.87 5.85 17.32
C MET A 312 -0.64 4.59 18.16
N PRO A 313 -1.01 4.57 19.45
CA PRO A 313 -0.98 3.34 20.25
C PRO A 313 -1.86 2.25 19.63
N VAL A 314 -1.39 1.01 19.70
CA VAL A 314 -2.21 -0.16 19.35
C VAL A 314 -3.00 -0.56 20.59
N PHE A 315 -4.30 -0.33 20.56
CA PHE A 315 -5.17 -0.56 21.71
C PHE A 315 -5.60 -2.02 21.84
N GLY A 316 -5.63 -2.77 20.73
CA GLY A 316 -6.06 -4.17 20.72
C GLY A 316 -7.59 -4.32 20.84
N LYS A 317 -8.11 -5.37 20.21
CA LYS A 317 -9.54 -5.59 19.97
C LYS A 317 -10.43 -5.48 21.22
N ASP A 318 -9.97 -6.01 22.35
CA ASP A 318 -10.75 -6.04 23.60
C ASP A 318 -10.98 -4.64 24.17
N ASN A 319 -10.03 -3.72 23.98
CA ASN A 319 -10.11 -2.35 24.52
C ASN A 319 -10.96 -1.42 23.64
N VAL A 320 -10.98 -1.66 22.32
CA VAL A 320 -11.73 -0.85 21.34
C VAL A 320 -13.06 -1.48 20.92
N HIS A 321 -13.45 -2.60 21.55
CA HIS A 321 -14.70 -3.29 21.24
C HIS A 321 -15.91 -2.34 21.29
N GLY A 322 -16.76 -2.40 20.26
CA GLY A 322 -17.93 -1.56 20.06
C GLY A 322 -17.63 -0.08 19.75
N MET A 323 -16.36 0.38 19.80
CA MET A 323 -16.01 1.78 19.54
C MET A 323 -16.31 2.17 18.08
N VAL A 324 -16.00 1.30 17.13
CA VAL A 324 -16.30 1.53 15.71
C VAL A 324 -17.80 1.69 15.50
N ASP A 325 -18.63 0.84 16.11
CA ASP A 325 -20.08 0.93 15.96
C ASP A 325 -20.65 2.22 16.55
N LEU A 326 -20.15 2.61 17.73
CA LEU A 326 -20.50 3.88 18.36
C LEU A 326 -20.10 5.09 17.52
N ILE A 327 -18.91 5.10 16.90
CA ILE A 327 -18.47 6.18 16.01
C ILE A 327 -19.40 6.31 14.80
N PHE A 328 -19.77 5.18 14.19
CA PHE A 328 -20.67 5.21 13.04
C PHE A 328 -22.07 5.67 13.40
N GLU A 329 -22.62 5.25 14.54
CA GLU A 329 -23.93 5.72 15.00
C GLU A 329 -23.88 7.21 15.39
N ALA A 330 -22.80 7.65 16.05
CA ALA A 330 -22.60 9.06 16.41
C ALA A 330 -22.44 9.99 15.19
N ASP A 331 -21.89 9.48 14.07
CA ASP A 331 -21.63 10.26 12.86
C ASP A 331 -22.74 10.11 11.78
N LYS A 332 -23.80 9.34 12.07
CA LYS A 332 -24.89 9.03 11.13
C LYS A 332 -25.64 10.29 10.67
N ARG A 333 -26.03 10.33 9.39
CA ARG A 333 -26.92 11.37 8.82
C ARG A 333 -28.33 10.82 8.61
N SER A 334 -29.31 11.72 8.58
CA SER A 334 -30.72 11.39 8.34
C SER A 334 -31.02 10.97 6.89
N GLU A 335 -30.12 11.23 5.95
CA GLU A 335 -30.25 10.85 4.54
C GLU A 335 -29.00 10.09 4.10
N THR A 336 -29.17 8.81 3.78
CA THR A 336 -28.16 7.96 3.14
C THR A 336 -28.32 8.07 1.63
N VAL A 337 -27.39 8.73 0.95
CA VAL A 337 -27.27 8.61 -0.51
C VAL A 337 -26.60 7.26 -0.79
N SER A 338 -27.40 6.25 -1.08
CA SER A 338 -26.90 4.95 -1.55
C SER A 338 -26.52 5.08 -3.01
N SER A 339 -25.22 5.18 -3.31
CA SER A 339 -24.73 5.01 -4.68
C SER A 339 -24.12 3.61 -4.81
N THR A 340 -24.98 2.65 -5.12
CA THR A 340 -24.62 1.27 -5.50
C THR A 340 -24.27 1.13 -6.99
N GLU A 341 -24.05 2.25 -7.70
CA GLU A 341 -23.60 2.19 -9.08
C GLU A 341 -22.23 1.53 -9.16
N LYS A 342 -22.21 0.35 -9.79
CA LYS A 342 -21.00 -0.40 -10.10
C LYS A 342 -20.18 0.44 -11.07
N SER A 343 -18.95 0.71 -10.67
CA SER A 343 -17.90 1.30 -11.50
C SER A 343 -17.78 0.53 -12.82
N SER A 344 -17.97 1.21 -13.96
CA SER A 344 -17.71 0.62 -15.27
C SER A 344 -16.20 0.68 -15.56
N LEU A 345 -15.69 -0.31 -16.31
CA LEU A 345 -14.28 -0.31 -16.73
C LEU A 345 -13.98 0.85 -17.68
N GLU A 346 -14.96 1.30 -18.45
CA GLU A 346 -14.85 2.47 -19.31
C GLU A 346 -14.62 3.75 -18.49
N ASP A 347 -15.42 3.98 -17.43
CA ASP A 347 -15.24 5.12 -16.53
C ASP A 347 -13.88 5.07 -15.81
N ALA A 348 -13.41 3.88 -15.45
CA ALA A 348 -12.08 3.73 -14.84
C ALA A 348 -10.93 4.17 -15.77
N LYS A 349 -11.06 4.01 -17.10
CA LYS A 349 -10.06 4.51 -18.06
C LYS A 349 -9.98 6.05 -18.05
N TYR A 350 -11.13 6.72 -18.04
CA TYR A 350 -11.19 8.18 -17.88
C TYR A 350 -10.64 8.63 -16.51
N GLY A 351 -10.96 7.89 -15.43
CA GLY A 351 -10.42 8.14 -14.10
C GLY A 351 -8.91 8.07 -14.04
N ARG A 352 -8.32 7.06 -14.68
CA ARG A 352 -6.86 6.89 -14.82
C ARG A 352 -6.22 8.10 -15.52
N LYS A 353 -6.82 8.57 -16.62
CA LYS A 353 -6.37 9.78 -17.33
C LYS A 353 -6.44 11.01 -16.44
N LEU A 354 -7.54 11.19 -15.70
CA LEU A 354 -7.76 12.30 -14.77
C LEU A 354 -6.74 12.32 -13.62
N VAL A 355 -6.32 11.16 -13.10
CA VAL A 355 -5.32 11.07 -12.03
C VAL A 355 -3.89 11.35 -12.52
N GLY A 356 -3.60 11.08 -13.80
CA GLY A 356 -2.28 11.25 -14.42
C GLY A 356 -1.94 12.68 -14.86
N VAL A 357 -0.77 12.85 -15.48
CA VAL A 357 -0.23 14.17 -15.92
C VAL A 357 -1.09 14.89 -16.97
N GLY A 358 -1.94 14.17 -17.70
CA GLY A 358 -2.85 14.72 -18.72
C GLY A 358 -4.24 15.10 -18.19
N GLY A 359 -4.44 15.01 -16.87
CA GLY A 359 -5.69 15.32 -16.18
C GLY A 359 -5.48 16.38 -15.11
N MET A 360 -5.73 15.99 -13.86
CA MET A 360 -5.52 16.81 -12.66
C MET A 360 -4.16 16.59 -12.00
N ALA A 361 -3.35 15.66 -12.52
CA ALA A 361 -1.99 15.40 -12.07
C ALA A 361 -1.89 15.09 -10.57
N CYS A 362 -2.85 14.33 -10.01
CA CYS A 362 -2.86 13.90 -8.61
C CYS A 362 -1.55 13.20 -8.19
N ILE A 363 -0.93 12.48 -9.13
CA ILE A 363 0.38 11.82 -8.97
C ILE A 363 1.56 12.75 -8.72
N THR A 364 1.37 14.07 -8.89
CA THR A 364 2.40 15.05 -8.54
C THR A 364 2.66 15.07 -7.05
N CYS A 365 1.61 14.88 -6.24
CA CYS A 365 1.73 14.83 -4.79
C CYS A 365 1.53 13.42 -4.24
N HIS A 366 0.59 12.65 -4.80
CA HIS A 366 0.29 11.36 -4.23
C HIS A 366 1.21 10.25 -4.74
N THR A 367 1.73 9.45 -3.81
CA THR A 367 2.34 8.15 -4.10
C THR A 367 1.29 7.21 -4.70
N PHE A 368 1.74 6.22 -5.47
CA PHE A 368 0.86 5.22 -6.05
C PHE A 368 1.53 3.84 -5.95
N GLY A 369 1.17 3.08 -4.92
CA GLY A 369 1.77 1.78 -4.63
C GLY A 369 3.30 1.88 -4.52
N LYS A 370 4.02 1.12 -5.35
CA LYS A 370 5.49 1.15 -5.41
C LYS A 370 6.09 2.42 -6.04
N PHE A 371 5.29 3.21 -6.73
CA PHE A 371 5.76 4.39 -7.46
C PHE A 371 5.69 5.64 -6.58
N SER A 372 6.84 6.31 -6.44
CA SER A 372 6.91 7.60 -5.74
C SER A 372 6.14 8.69 -6.49
N SER A 373 5.59 9.66 -5.76
CA SER A 373 5.04 10.88 -6.33
C SER A 373 6.09 11.64 -7.15
N LEU A 374 5.64 12.44 -8.12
CA LEU A 374 6.55 13.27 -8.93
C LEU A 374 7.14 14.45 -8.14
N GLY A 375 6.51 14.82 -7.03
CA GLY A 375 6.92 15.88 -6.11
C GLY A 375 6.79 15.44 -4.66
N ILE A 376 6.34 16.35 -3.79
CA ILE A 376 6.25 16.10 -2.34
C ILE A 376 5.29 14.93 -2.06
N PRO A 377 5.75 13.86 -1.38
CA PRO A 377 4.96 12.64 -1.18
C PRO A 377 3.82 12.82 -0.19
N ALA A 378 2.60 12.62 -0.69
CA ALA A 378 1.34 12.56 0.05
C ALA A 378 0.85 11.09 0.17
N LEU A 379 -0.40 10.89 0.59
CA LEU A 379 -0.96 9.56 0.82
C LEU A 379 -0.95 8.70 -0.45
N ASP A 380 -0.75 7.40 -0.29
CA ASP A 380 -0.87 6.43 -1.40
C ASP A 380 -2.32 6.32 -1.90
N LEU A 381 -2.53 6.63 -3.18
CA LEU A 381 -3.84 6.58 -3.84
C LEU A 381 -4.40 5.17 -4.00
N THR A 382 -3.56 4.14 -4.06
CA THR A 382 -4.04 2.74 -4.20
C THR A 382 -4.88 2.31 -2.99
N THR A 383 -4.65 2.94 -1.84
CA THR A 383 -5.42 2.67 -0.61
C THR A 383 -6.77 3.40 -0.53
N ALA A 384 -7.06 4.32 -1.46
CA ALA A 384 -8.23 5.20 -1.37
C ALA A 384 -9.55 4.42 -1.42
N GLY A 385 -9.66 3.46 -2.35
CA GLY A 385 -10.83 2.60 -2.50
C GLY A 385 -11.13 1.77 -1.25
N ASP A 386 -10.11 1.24 -0.58
CA ASP A 386 -10.27 0.43 0.63
C ASP A 386 -10.64 1.25 1.88
N ARG A 387 -10.26 2.54 1.88
CA ARG A 387 -10.34 3.40 3.05
C ARG A 387 -11.57 4.26 3.10
N LEU A 388 -11.91 4.91 1.99
CA LEU A 388 -12.79 6.06 2.00
C LEU A 388 -14.23 5.64 1.70
N GLN A 389 -15.19 6.42 2.18
CA GLN A 389 -16.58 6.33 1.72
C GLN A 389 -16.77 7.26 0.51
N LYS A 390 -17.56 6.82 -0.48
CA LYS A 390 -17.77 7.58 -1.74
C LYS A 390 -18.35 8.97 -1.50
N ASP A 391 -19.37 9.12 -0.63
CA ASP A 391 -19.95 10.44 -0.30
C ASP A 391 -18.89 11.41 0.21
N TRP A 392 -18.06 10.99 1.17
CA TRP A 392 -16.99 11.81 1.68
C TRP A 392 -15.97 12.15 0.61
N PHE A 393 -15.60 11.19 -0.23
CA PHE A 393 -14.66 11.40 -1.34
C PHE A 393 -15.17 12.45 -2.33
N VAL A 394 -16.43 12.35 -2.76
CA VAL A 394 -17.07 13.31 -3.67
C VAL A 394 -17.05 14.72 -3.07
N ARG A 395 -17.43 14.84 -1.80
CA ARG A 395 -17.45 16.13 -1.10
C ARG A 395 -16.04 16.71 -0.92
N TYR A 396 -15.07 15.86 -0.58
CA TYR A 396 -13.68 16.26 -0.40
C TYR A 396 -13.04 16.73 -1.70
N LEU A 397 -13.33 16.08 -2.83
CA LEU A 397 -12.81 16.54 -4.12
C LEU A 397 -13.43 17.86 -4.57
N LYS A 398 -14.74 18.06 -4.35
CA LYS A 398 -15.43 19.32 -4.70
C LYS A 398 -14.93 20.49 -3.85
N ASP A 399 -14.78 20.28 -2.55
CA ASP A 399 -14.35 21.32 -1.62
C ASP A 399 -13.47 20.75 -0.49
N PRO A 400 -12.16 20.56 -0.75
CA PRO A 400 -11.23 20.02 0.25
C PRO A 400 -11.15 20.89 1.51
N SER A 401 -11.21 22.22 1.33
CA SER A 401 -11.01 23.19 2.41
C SER A 401 -12.17 23.21 3.40
N SER A 402 -13.41 22.96 2.96
CA SER A 402 -14.56 22.83 3.86
C SER A 402 -14.46 21.66 4.83
N LEU A 403 -13.83 20.57 4.42
CA LEU A 403 -13.67 19.35 5.23
C LEU A 403 -12.34 19.33 5.98
N ARG A 404 -11.34 20.03 5.47
CA ARG A 404 -10.01 20.15 6.09
C ARG A 404 -9.42 21.54 5.85
N PRO A 405 -9.70 22.50 6.74
CA PRO A 405 -9.11 23.83 6.67
C PRO A 405 -7.58 23.77 6.61
N GLY A 406 -6.99 24.55 5.71
CA GLY A 406 -5.53 24.61 5.53
C GLY A 406 -4.91 23.39 4.83
N THR A 407 -5.71 22.53 4.19
CA THR A 407 -5.16 21.43 3.38
C THR A 407 -4.41 21.93 2.16
N ARG A 408 -3.33 21.22 1.82
CA ARG A 408 -2.55 21.41 0.58
C ARG A 408 -3.24 20.80 -0.64
N MET A 409 -4.29 20.01 -0.46
CA MET A 409 -5.06 19.45 -1.57
C MET A 409 -5.71 20.59 -2.38
N PRO A 410 -5.38 20.75 -3.67
CA PRO A 410 -5.96 21.81 -4.49
C PRO A 410 -7.46 21.61 -4.71
N SER A 411 -8.19 22.72 -4.92
CA SER A 411 -9.55 22.64 -5.46
C SER A 411 -9.47 22.51 -6.98
N PHE A 412 -9.76 21.31 -7.48
CA PHE A 412 -9.85 21.03 -8.92
C PHE A 412 -11.25 21.28 -9.49
N TRP A 413 -12.23 21.54 -8.61
CA TRP A 413 -13.61 21.89 -8.97
C TRP A 413 -14.08 23.17 -8.26
N PRO A 414 -13.41 24.32 -8.43
CA PRO A 414 -13.84 25.58 -7.81
C PRO A 414 -15.30 25.89 -8.22
N ASP A 415 -16.11 26.32 -7.25
CA ASP A 415 -17.55 26.56 -7.42
C ASP A 415 -18.33 25.36 -8.01
N GLY A 416 -17.81 24.14 -7.80
CA GLY A 416 -18.39 22.91 -8.33
C GLY A 416 -18.14 22.68 -9.82
N GLN A 417 -17.24 23.43 -10.45
CA GLN A 417 -16.93 23.34 -11.89
C GLN A 417 -15.51 22.82 -12.12
N SER A 418 -15.35 21.79 -12.95
CA SER A 418 -14.03 21.23 -13.26
C SER A 418 -13.10 22.21 -13.95
N VAL A 419 -11.82 22.23 -13.55
CA VAL A 419 -10.79 22.96 -14.31
C VAL A 419 -10.29 22.17 -15.53
N ASN A 420 -10.59 20.87 -15.64
CA ASN A 420 -10.30 20.06 -16.83
C ASN A 420 -11.56 19.91 -17.67
N ARG A 421 -11.55 20.50 -18.86
CA ARG A 421 -12.66 20.46 -19.83
C ARG A 421 -12.49 19.36 -20.89
N ASP A 422 -11.30 18.79 -21.01
CA ASP A 422 -10.95 17.81 -22.04
C ASP A 422 -11.58 16.43 -21.80
N VAL A 423 -11.98 16.14 -20.56
CA VAL A 423 -12.65 14.89 -20.19
C VAL A 423 -14.10 15.18 -19.82
N PHE A 424 -15.03 14.55 -20.52
CA PHE A 424 -16.48 14.70 -20.32
C PHE A 424 -16.99 16.16 -20.37
N ASP A 425 -16.38 17.01 -21.20
CA ASP A 425 -16.70 18.45 -21.28
C ASP A 425 -16.64 19.20 -19.93
N GLY A 426 -15.90 18.64 -18.98
CA GLY A 426 -15.81 19.12 -17.60
C GLY A 426 -17.03 18.84 -16.73
N ASP A 427 -17.80 17.79 -17.02
CA ASP A 427 -18.83 17.27 -16.11
C ASP A 427 -18.19 16.85 -14.77
N THR A 428 -18.44 17.66 -13.74
CA THR A 428 -17.90 17.47 -12.41
C THR A 428 -18.24 16.11 -11.81
N GLN A 429 -19.50 15.68 -11.92
CA GLN A 429 -19.94 14.47 -11.24
C GLN A 429 -19.36 13.24 -11.94
N ARG A 430 -19.44 13.20 -13.27
CA ARG A 430 -18.90 12.09 -14.07
C ARG A 430 -17.38 11.95 -13.93
N GLN A 431 -16.64 13.06 -13.87
CA GLN A 431 -15.19 13.02 -13.62
C GLN A 431 -14.86 12.44 -12.23
N ILE A 432 -15.56 12.86 -11.19
CA ILE A 432 -15.35 12.34 -9.83
C ILE A 432 -15.71 10.85 -9.76
N ASP A 433 -16.79 10.42 -10.41
CA ASP A 433 -17.20 9.02 -10.48
C ASP A 433 -16.21 8.15 -11.26
N ALA A 434 -15.63 8.68 -12.34
CA ALA A 434 -14.56 8.03 -13.08
C ALA A 434 -13.28 7.87 -12.24
N ILE A 435 -12.85 8.91 -11.52
CA ILE A 435 -11.71 8.83 -10.60
C ILE A 435 -12.00 7.79 -9.50
N TRP A 436 -13.20 7.81 -8.91
CA TRP A 436 -13.60 6.83 -7.90
C TRP A 436 -13.54 5.40 -8.44
N SER A 437 -14.04 5.18 -9.67
CA SER A 437 -14.03 3.88 -10.34
C SER A 437 -12.61 3.36 -10.53
N TYR A 438 -11.70 4.24 -10.99
CA TYR A 438 -10.29 3.90 -11.13
C TYR A 438 -9.62 3.56 -9.80
N LEU A 439 -9.82 4.38 -8.75
CA LEU A 439 -9.18 4.17 -7.44
C LEU A 439 -9.66 2.91 -6.70
N ASN A 440 -10.80 2.32 -7.09
CA ASN A 440 -11.25 1.02 -6.57
C ASN A 440 -10.55 -0.18 -7.22
N ILE A 441 -9.90 0.00 -8.37
CA ILE A 441 -9.16 -1.05 -9.09
C ILE A 441 -7.67 -0.72 -9.24
N ALA A 442 -7.20 0.34 -8.59
CA ALA A 442 -5.85 0.87 -8.71
C ALA A 442 -4.82 -0.05 -8.01
N ASP A 443 -3.83 -0.51 -8.77
CA ASP A 443 -2.72 -1.33 -8.27
C ASP A 443 -1.41 -1.03 -9.02
N ASP A 444 -0.31 -1.65 -8.60
CA ASP A 444 1.01 -1.48 -9.20
C ASP A 444 1.09 -1.85 -10.70
N ASN A 445 0.10 -2.56 -11.23
CA ASN A 445 0.04 -3.00 -12.63
C ASN A 445 -0.77 -2.05 -13.52
N ASN A 446 -1.50 -1.09 -12.92
CA ASN A 446 -2.27 -0.10 -13.64
C ASN A 446 -1.98 1.34 -13.21
N PRO A 447 -0.72 1.81 -13.29
CA PRO A 447 -0.35 3.15 -12.84
C PRO A 447 -0.94 4.25 -13.74
N PRO A 448 -1.20 5.46 -13.21
CA PRO A 448 -1.68 6.61 -13.98
C PRO A 448 -0.70 7.04 -15.07
N THR A 449 -1.22 7.65 -16.13
CA THR A 449 -0.39 8.15 -17.25
C THR A 449 0.63 9.19 -16.76
N GLY A 450 1.90 9.01 -17.17
CA GLY A 450 3.00 9.93 -16.87
C GLY A 450 3.69 9.73 -15.51
N LEU A 451 3.27 8.75 -14.71
CA LEU A 451 3.89 8.43 -13.42
C LEU A 451 5.24 7.71 -13.55
N ILE A 452 5.37 6.81 -14.52
CA ILE A 452 6.62 6.08 -14.75
C ILE A 452 7.63 7.02 -15.42
N GLN A 453 8.56 7.55 -14.64
CA GLN A 453 9.64 8.45 -15.10
C GLN A 453 11.00 7.76 -15.05
N GLY A 454 11.98 8.27 -15.81
CA GLY A 454 13.37 7.79 -15.79
C GLY A 454 13.65 6.48 -16.54
N LYS A 455 12.63 5.88 -17.16
CA LYS A 455 12.77 4.73 -18.04
C LYS A 455 13.08 5.17 -19.48
N LYS A 456 13.92 4.42 -20.19
CA LYS A 456 14.19 4.67 -21.62
C LYS A 456 13.07 4.03 -22.43
N GLU A 457 11.88 4.61 -22.38
CA GLU A 457 10.73 4.12 -23.14
C GLU A 457 11.10 4.04 -24.63
N ILE A 458 10.83 2.88 -25.22
CA ILE A 458 10.87 2.70 -26.67
C ILE A 458 9.56 3.24 -27.23
N ILE A 459 9.59 4.45 -27.80
CA ILE A 459 8.38 5.15 -28.23
C ILE A 459 8.02 4.78 -29.68
N ALA A 460 6.83 4.22 -29.88
CA ALA A 460 6.19 4.13 -31.19
C ALA A 460 5.46 5.45 -31.50
N ASN A 461 5.90 6.18 -32.52
CA ASN A 461 5.32 7.48 -32.92
C ASN A 461 4.49 7.36 -34.20
N SER A 462 5.09 6.93 -35.31
CA SER A 462 4.45 6.87 -36.64
C SER A 462 4.43 5.47 -37.25
N GLU A 463 5.34 4.60 -36.80
CA GLU A 463 5.51 3.23 -37.25
C GLU A 463 5.58 2.31 -36.04
N ALA A 464 5.29 1.03 -36.24
CA ALA A 464 5.45 0.03 -35.20
C ALA A 464 6.94 -0.17 -34.87
N VAL A 465 7.23 -0.30 -33.58
CA VAL A 465 8.57 -0.56 -33.05
C VAL A 465 8.63 -1.96 -32.46
N MET A 466 9.78 -2.61 -32.60
CA MET A 466 9.96 -4.01 -32.21
C MET A 466 10.89 -4.10 -31.01
N TYR A 467 10.52 -4.92 -30.03
CA TYR A 467 11.37 -5.25 -28.89
C TYR A 467 11.59 -6.76 -28.81
N ARG A 468 12.79 -7.22 -29.17
CA ARG A 468 13.12 -8.64 -29.27
C ARG A 468 14.06 -9.06 -28.14
N ASN A 469 13.50 -9.30 -26.97
CA ASN A 469 14.27 -9.75 -25.81
C ASN A 469 13.43 -10.60 -24.84
N PHE A 470 13.97 -10.89 -23.66
CA PHE A 470 13.24 -11.53 -22.56
C PHE A 470 12.11 -10.60 -22.08
N ILE A 471 10.85 -11.00 -22.33
CA ILE A 471 9.67 -10.25 -21.88
C ILE A 471 8.96 -11.07 -20.82
N GLU A 472 8.75 -10.47 -19.65
CA GLU A 472 8.08 -11.13 -18.53
C GLU A 472 6.69 -11.62 -18.96
N GLY A 473 6.34 -12.87 -18.67
CA GLY A 473 5.10 -13.52 -19.09
C GLY A 473 5.01 -13.97 -20.56
N ALA A 474 5.90 -13.54 -21.45
CA ALA A 474 5.95 -13.99 -22.85
C ALA A 474 7.17 -14.87 -23.19
N GLY A 475 8.21 -14.86 -22.35
CA GLY A 475 9.32 -15.80 -22.45
C GLY A 475 10.57 -15.25 -23.16
N PRO A 476 11.61 -16.10 -23.31
CA PRO A 476 12.94 -15.68 -23.78
C PRO A 476 13.07 -15.50 -25.30
N ARG A 477 12.05 -15.93 -26.05
CA ARG A 477 11.93 -15.75 -27.51
C ARG A 477 10.80 -14.79 -27.87
N ALA A 478 10.40 -13.95 -26.93
CA ALA A 478 9.32 -13.01 -27.12
C ALA A 478 9.69 -11.90 -28.12
N ILE A 479 8.66 -11.45 -28.83
CA ILE A 479 8.71 -10.36 -29.79
C ILE A 479 7.62 -9.37 -29.39
N GLY A 480 8.00 -8.30 -28.71
CA GLY A 480 7.14 -7.16 -28.42
C GLY A 480 6.94 -6.32 -29.68
N VAL A 481 5.72 -5.83 -29.87
CA VAL A 481 5.33 -4.89 -30.93
C VAL A 481 4.63 -3.71 -30.29
N GLY A 482 5.25 -2.53 -30.40
CA GLY A 482 4.67 -1.27 -29.96
C GLY A 482 4.04 -0.54 -31.14
N TYR A 483 2.75 -0.25 -31.08
CA TYR A 483 2.04 0.46 -32.16
C TYR A 483 1.94 1.96 -31.83
N ALA A 484 1.88 2.80 -32.87
CA ALA A 484 1.77 4.25 -32.73
C ALA A 484 0.51 4.65 -31.94
N GLU A 485 -0.56 3.90 -32.14
CA GLU A 485 -1.86 4.02 -31.48
C GLU A 485 -1.84 3.58 -30.00
N LYS A 486 -0.68 3.15 -29.47
CA LYS A 486 -0.47 2.71 -28.09
C LYS A 486 -1.24 1.45 -27.67
N ALA A 487 -1.65 0.61 -28.62
CA ALA A 487 -2.08 -0.76 -28.35
C ALA A 487 -0.94 -1.73 -28.69
N ASN A 488 -0.32 -2.32 -27.69
CA ASN A 488 0.90 -3.11 -27.81
C ASN A 488 0.61 -4.61 -27.66
N LEU A 489 1.49 -5.46 -28.17
CA LEU A 489 1.42 -6.91 -27.99
C LEU A 489 2.79 -7.53 -27.78
N ALA A 490 2.84 -8.72 -27.18
CA ALA A 490 4.01 -9.60 -27.20
C ALA A 490 3.64 -10.96 -27.79
N PHE A 491 4.42 -11.38 -28.79
CA PHE A 491 4.31 -12.69 -29.43
C PHE A 491 5.41 -13.61 -28.90
N ASP A 492 5.03 -14.77 -28.37
CA ASP A 492 5.95 -15.83 -27.95
C ASP A 492 6.31 -16.69 -29.16
N ALA A 493 7.52 -16.51 -29.69
CA ALA A 493 7.97 -17.26 -30.86
C ALA A 493 8.40 -18.70 -30.56
N ASP A 494 8.51 -19.10 -29.29
CA ASP A 494 8.83 -20.48 -28.90
C ASP A 494 7.56 -21.35 -28.89
N GLN A 495 6.49 -20.84 -28.28
CA GLN A 495 5.18 -21.49 -28.28
C GLN A 495 4.31 -21.11 -29.47
N VAL A 496 4.73 -20.11 -30.26
CA VAL A 496 4.07 -19.63 -31.48
C VAL A 496 2.66 -19.10 -31.19
N ARG A 497 2.55 -18.15 -30.25
CA ARG A 497 1.27 -17.58 -29.82
C ARG A 497 1.37 -16.08 -29.51
N MET A 498 0.25 -15.38 -29.58
CA MET A 498 0.11 -14.08 -28.92
C MET A 498 0.06 -14.34 -27.42
N ALA A 499 1.05 -13.84 -26.66
CA ALA A 499 1.19 -14.12 -25.25
C ALA A 499 0.46 -13.10 -24.37
N MET A 500 0.49 -11.82 -24.78
CA MET A 500 -0.18 -10.75 -24.05
C MET A 500 -0.37 -9.50 -24.92
N ILE A 501 -1.26 -8.63 -24.47
CA ILE A 501 -1.54 -7.30 -25.02
C ILE A 501 -1.67 -6.29 -23.88
N TRP A 502 -1.35 -5.02 -24.16
CA TRP A 502 -1.47 -3.92 -23.18
C TRP A 502 -1.56 -2.58 -23.89
N GLN A 503 -2.06 -1.55 -23.20
CA GLN A 503 -2.22 -0.19 -23.72
C GLN A 503 -1.18 0.78 -23.13
N GLY A 504 -0.90 1.89 -23.81
CA GLY A 504 -0.01 2.95 -23.32
C GLY A 504 1.49 2.72 -23.62
N PRO A 505 2.40 3.12 -22.70
CA PRO A 505 3.84 2.97 -22.90
C PRO A 505 4.25 1.54 -23.28
N PHE A 506 5.17 1.43 -24.24
CA PHE A 506 5.51 0.12 -24.81
C PHE A 506 6.44 -0.70 -23.90
N MET A 507 7.75 -0.46 -23.95
CA MET A 507 8.77 -1.21 -23.22
C MET A 507 9.89 -0.28 -22.75
N ASP A 508 10.55 -0.61 -21.63
CA ASP A 508 11.80 0.05 -21.23
C ASP A 508 12.98 -0.59 -21.97
N GLY A 509 13.66 0.21 -22.79
CA GLY A 509 14.85 -0.22 -23.50
C GLY A 509 16.12 -0.20 -22.64
N ALA A 510 16.10 0.35 -21.43
CA ALA A 510 17.32 0.60 -20.64
C ALA A 510 18.07 -0.71 -20.32
N ARG A 511 17.36 -1.71 -19.78
CA ARG A 511 17.95 -3.01 -19.37
C ARG A 511 18.67 -3.73 -20.50
N HIS A 512 18.11 -3.64 -21.70
CA HIS A 512 18.57 -4.38 -22.88
C HIS A 512 19.23 -3.48 -23.92
N SER A 513 19.70 -2.30 -23.50
CA SER A 513 20.35 -1.33 -24.39
C SER A 513 21.77 -1.73 -24.81
N SER A 514 22.44 -2.59 -24.04
CA SER A 514 23.76 -3.15 -24.36
C SER A 514 23.71 -4.69 -24.41
N GLY A 515 23.63 -5.25 -25.62
CA GLY A 515 23.56 -6.70 -25.83
C GLY A 515 22.19 -7.29 -25.50
N ARG A 516 22.13 -8.58 -25.11
CA ARG A 516 20.88 -9.21 -24.68
C ARG A 516 20.48 -8.87 -23.23
N GLY A 517 21.37 -8.28 -22.43
CA GLY A 517 21.20 -8.06 -20.98
C GLY A 517 20.71 -9.29 -20.21
N ALA A 518 20.55 -9.16 -18.89
CA ALA A 518 20.03 -10.24 -18.04
C ALA A 518 18.69 -9.83 -17.42
N GLY A 519 17.79 -10.82 -17.32
CA GLY A 519 16.46 -10.66 -16.72
C GLY A 519 15.34 -10.42 -17.73
N PHE A 520 14.11 -10.55 -17.26
CA PHE A 520 12.91 -10.31 -18.03
C PHE A 520 12.48 -8.85 -17.84
N GLU A 521 12.14 -8.16 -18.93
CA GLU A 521 11.57 -6.82 -18.86
C GLU A 521 10.03 -6.91 -18.90
N PRO A 522 9.30 -6.40 -17.89
CA PRO A 522 7.86 -6.31 -17.93
C PRO A 522 7.38 -5.19 -18.87
N PRO A 523 6.15 -5.29 -19.41
CA PRO A 523 5.50 -4.18 -20.09
C PRO A 523 5.45 -2.90 -19.25
N LEU A 524 5.58 -1.74 -19.90
CA LEU A 524 5.47 -0.44 -19.22
C LEU A 524 4.04 0.08 -19.10
N GLY A 525 3.17 -0.37 -19.99
CA GLY A 525 1.82 0.16 -20.07
C GLY A 525 0.87 -0.46 -19.07
N HIS A 526 -0.41 -0.39 -19.40
CA HIS A 526 -1.52 -0.68 -18.51
C HIS A 526 -2.58 -1.52 -19.24
N ASN A 527 -3.65 -1.91 -18.55
CA ASN A 527 -4.67 -2.83 -19.05
C ASN A 527 -4.01 -4.09 -19.65
N LEU A 528 -3.07 -4.69 -18.93
CA LEU A 528 -2.36 -5.85 -19.41
C LEU A 528 -3.28 -7.07 -19.37
N VAL A 529 -3.46 -7.72 -20.52
CA VAL A 529 -4.19 -8.98 -20.66
C VAL A 529 -3.21 -10.07 -21.08
N GLN A 530 -3.11 -11.12 -20.28
CA GLN A 530 -2.37 -12.33 -20.65
C GLN A 530 -3.27 -13.32 -21.36
N PHE A 531 -2.78 -13.88 -22.46
CA PHE A 531 -3.45 -14.95 -23.19
C PHE A 531 -3.01 -16.33 -22.67
N PRO A 532 -3.85 -17.37 -22.85
CA PRO A 532 -3.58 -18.71 -22.37
C PRO A 532 -2.20 -19.25 -22.78
N ASN A 533 -1.52 -19.93 -21.85
CA ASN A 533 -0.31 -20.71 -22.13
C ASN A 533 -0.66 -22.04 -22.79
N GLY A 534 0.14 -22.51 -23.74
CA GLY A 534 -0.10 -23.75 -24.48
C GLY A 534 -0.28 -23.53 -25.98
N PRO A 535 -0.66 -24.57 -26.74
CA PRO A 535 -0.77 -24.48 -28.19
C PRO A 535 -1.95 -23.58 -28.58
N PRO A 536 -1.79 -22.66 -29.56
CA PRO A 536 -2.86 -21.79 -30.02
C PRO A 536 -3.95 -22.58 -30.77
N PHE A 537 -3.59 -23.67 -31.44
CA PHE A 537 -4.48 -24.53 -32.22
C PHE A 537 -4.36 -26.00 -31.80
N ALA A 538 -5.45 -26.75 -31.91
CA ALA A 538 -5.47 -28.18 -31.64
C ALA A 538 -6.59 -28.88 -32.41
N PHE A 539 -6.46 -30.19 -32.56
CA PHE A 539 -7.53 -31.03 -33.07
C PHE A 539 -8.43 -31.49 -31.92
N SER A 540 -9.74 -31.34 -32.07
CA SER A 540 -10.73 -31.86 -31.11
C SER A 540 -12.02 -32.25 -31.81
N VAL A 541 -12.42 -33.52 -31.63
CA VAL A 541 -13.70 -34.06 -32.13
C VAL A 541 -14.88 -33.67 -31.24
N ASP A 542 -14.61 -33.26 -30.00
CA ASP A 542 -15.60 -32.85 -29.00
C ASP A 542 -15.04 -31.67 -28.20
N PRO A 543 -14.99 -30.46 -28.80
CA PRO A 543 -14.37 -29.29 -28.20
C PRO A 543 -15.06 -28.80 -26.92
N GLU A 544 -16.33 -29.14 -26.70
CA GLU A 544 -17.10 -28.71 -25.52
C GLU A 544 -16.81 -29.55 -24.27
N HIS A 545 -16.19 -30.73 -24.44
CA HIS A 545 -15.95 -31.67 -23.33
C HIS A 545 -14.52 -32.21 -23.26
N THR A 546 -13.67 -31.90 -24.24
CA THR A 546 -12.27 -32.37 -24.27
C THR A 546 -11.34 -31.35 -23.65
N GLN A 547 -10.44 -31.79 -22.76
CA GLN A 547 -9.41 -30.92 -22.19
C GLN A 547 -8.44 -30.43 -23.28
N TRP A 548 -8.13 -29.12 -23.27
CA TRP A 548 -7.16 -28.56 -24.22
C TRP A 548 -5.76 -29.16 -24.05
N PRO A 549 -5.04 -29.47 -25.14
CA PRO A 549 -3.71 -30.05 -25.04
C PRO A 549 -2.70 -29.14 -24.33
N LYS A 550 -1.80 -29.75 -23.55
CA LYS A 550 -0.73 -29.03 -22.82
C LYS A 550 0.57 -28.90 -23.61
N LEU A 551 0.83 -29.80 -24.56
CA LEU A 551 2.04 -29.79 -25.39
C LEU A 551 2.00 -28.60 -26.35
N ALA A 552 3.06 -27.80 -26.40
CA ALA A 552 3.13 -26.58 -27.23
C ALA A 552 4.46 -26.47 -27.99
N GLY A 553 4.57 -25.46 -28.87
CA GLY A 553 5.79 -25.18 -29.61
C GLY A 553 6.22 -26.34 -30.51
N LYS A 554 7.54 -26.48 -30.70
CA LYS A 554 8.11 -27.48 -31.62
C LYS A 554 7.70 -28.92 -31.31
N ALA A 555 7.54 -29.26 -30.03
CA ALA A 555 7.12 -30.59 -29.62
C ALA A 555 5.67 -30.91 -30.04
N ALA A 556 4.82 -29.90 -30.17
CA ALA A 556 3.44 -30.02 -30.66
C ALA A 556 3.31 -29.82 -32.18
N GLY A 557 4.42 -29.77 -32.92
CA GLY A 557 4.42 -29.60 -34.37
C GLY A 557 4.34 -28.15 -34.86
N TYR A 558 4.62 -27.17 -33.99
CA TYR A 558 4.72 -25.76 -34.38
C TYR A 558 6.14 -25.39 -34.77
N GLU A 559 6.29 -24.62 -35.84
CA GLU A 559 7.58 -24.10 -36.26
C GLU A 559 7.47 -22.63 -36.65
N PHE A 560 8.11 -21.75 -35.88
CA PHE A 560 8.18 -20.33 -36.21
C PHE A 560 9.08 -20.09 -37.42
N LYS A 561 8.54 -19.46 -38.47
CA LYS A 561 9.24 -19.19 -39.74
C LYS A 561 9.75 -17.75 -39.86
N GLY A 562 9.44 -16.89 -38.89
CA GLY A 562 9.85 -15.49 -38.85
C GLY A 562 8.69 -14.53 -39.03
N TYR A 563 8.99 -13.30 -39.45
CA TYR A 563 7.99 -12.27 -39.74
C TYR A 563 8.51 -11.29 -40.80
N TRP A 564 7.58 -10.61 -41.47
CA TRP A 564 7.86 -9.56 -42.44
C TRP A 564 7.18 -8.29 -41.96
N LEU A 565 7.81 -7.16 -42.25
CA LEU A 565 7.31 -5.85 -41.85
C LEU A 565 6.61 -5.21 -43.05
N ASP A 566 5.43 -4.64 -42.83
CA ASP A 566 4.79 -3.79 -43.82
C ASP A 566 5.40 -2.38 -43.85
N SER A 567 4.82 -1.47 -44.64
CA SER A 567 5.29 -0.09 -44.76
C SER A 567 5.18 0.74 -43.47
N LYS A 568 4.38 0.32 -42.49
CA LYS A 568 4.31 0.92 -41.15
C LYS A 568 5.11 0.12 -40.13
N ARG A 569 6.00 -0.77 -40.59
CA ARG A 569 6.80 -1.69 -39.78
C ARG A 569 5.98 -2.65 -38.91
N ARG A 570 4.71 -2.89 -39.23
CA ARG A 570 3.87 -3.84 -38.48
C ARG A 570 4.25 -5.27 -38.88
N PRO A 571 4.51 -6.18 -37.93
CA PRO A 571 4.91 -7.54 -38.24
C PRO A 571 3.72 -8.39 -38.66
N LYS A 572 3.88 -9.06 -39.79
CA LYS A 572 3.13 -10.26 -40.14
C LYS A 572 3.96 -11.47 -39.77
N PHE A 573 3.61 -12.12 -38.67
CA PHE A 573 4.25 -13.36 -38.21
C PHE A 573 3.87 -14.51 -39.13
N LYS A 574 4.84 -15.37 -39.46
CA LYS A 574 4.54 -16.64 -40.11
C LYS A 574 5.12 -17.81 -39.35
N TYR A 575 4.35 -18.87 -39.34
CA TYR A 575 4.70 -20.11 -38.69
C TYR A 575 3.93 -21.25 -39.32
N GLN A 576 4.38 -22.46 -39.04
CA GLN A 576 3.79 -23.68 -39.56
C GLN A 576 3.25 -24.50 -38.40
N PHE A 577 2.04 -25.04 -38.56
CA PHE A 577 1.50 -26.08 -37.68
C PHE A 577 1.35 -27.34 -38.52
N MET A 578 2.18 -28.35 -38.27
CA MET A 578 2.30 -29.54 -39.12
C MET A 578 2.59 -29.18 -40.59
N ALA A 579 1.65 -29.41 -41.52
CA ALA A 579 1.79 -29.07 -42.94
C ALA A 579 0.99 -27.82 -43.35
N MET A 580 0.43 -27.09 -42.38
CA MET A 580 -0.35 -25.88 -42.60
C MET A 580 0.49 -24.64 -42.30
N ASP A 581 0.60 -23.76 -43.28
CA ASP A 581 1.18 -22.43 -43.12
C ASP A 581 0.15 -21.49 -42.49
N VAL A 582 0.61 -20.69 -41.54
CA VAL A 582 -0.22 -19.70 -40.84
C VAL A 582 0.46 -18.34 -40.93
N GLU A 583 -0.29 -17.33 -41.37
CA GLU A 583 0.09 -15.94 -41.23
C GLU A 583 -0.77 -15.29 -40.13
N ASP A 584 -0.11 -14.59 -39.21
CA ASP A 584 -0.72 -13.86 -38.10
C ASP A 584 -0.32 -12.40 -38.17
N TYR A 585 -1.29 -11.55 -38.50
CA TYR A 585 -1.09 -10.13 -38.71
C TYR A 585 -2.03 -9.33 -37.82
N THR A 586 -1.48 -8.50 -36.96
CA THR A 586 -2.25 -7.66 -36.04
C THR A 586 -2.08 -6.20 -36.39
N VAL A 587 -3.16 -5.41 -36.25
CA VAL A 587 -3.12 -3.96 -36.39
C VAL A 587 -3.80 -3.32 -35.18
N ALA A 588 -3.27 -2.18 -34.73
CA ALA A 588 -3.96 -1.34 -33.77
C ALA A 588 -5.04 -0.50 -34.47
N VAL A 589 -6.18 -0.37 -33.80
CA VAL A 589 -7.32 0.44 -34.25
C VAL A 589 -7.49 1.59 -33.24
N PRO A 590 -7.34 2.85 -33.66
CA PRO A 590 -7.51 3.99 -32.76
C PRO A 590 -8.89 3.99 -32.09
N GLY A 591 -8.92 4.27 -30.79
CA GLY A 591 -10.12 4.55 -30.01
C GLY A 591 -10.10 5.98 -29.45
N GLU A 592 -11.16 6.37 -28.74
CA GLU A 592 -11.28 7.69 -28.13
C GLU A 592 -10.25 7.92 -27.00
N LEU A 593 -10.05 6.91 -26.16
CA LEU A 593 -9.04 6.91 -25.09
C LEU A 593 -7.87 5.97 -25.42
N ASP A 594 -8.18 4.70 -25.58
CA ASP A 594 -7.23 3.63 -25.80
C ASP A 594 -7.56 2.90 -27.11
N ALA A 595 -6.50 2.47 -27.81
CA ALA A 595 -6.66 1.68 -29.02
C ALA A 595 -7.04 0.23 -28.71
N SER A 596 -7.76 -0.37 -29.66
CA SER A 596 -8.06 -1.80 -29.69
C SER A 596 -7.16 -2.51 -30.69
N LEU A 597 -7.27 -3.84 -30.80
CA LEU A 597 -6.53 -4.62 -31.80
C LEU A 597 -7.50 -5.34 -32.74
N ARG A 598 -7.10 -5.39 -34.01
CA ARG A 598 -7.70 -6.29 -35.00
C ARG A 598 -6.64 -7.26 -35.51
N ARG A 599 -6.87 -8.55 -35.30
CA ARG A 599 -5.96 -9.63 -35.67
C ARG A 599 -6.52 -10.42 -36.83
N TYR A 600 -5.67 -10.72 -37.81
CA TYR A 600 -5.97 -11.47 -39.01
C TYR A 600 -5.12 -12.74 -39.01
N LEU A 601 -5.78 -13.88 -38.90
CA LEU A 601 -5.17 -15.21 -39.04
C LEU A 601 -5.59 -15.78 -40.39
N THR A 602 -4.61 -16.15 -41.21
CA THR A 602 -4.85 -16.85 -42.48
C THR A 602 -4.12 -18.17 -42.50
N PHE A 603 -4.81 -19.20 -42.95
CA PHE A 603 -4.33 -20.58 -42.98
C PHE A 603 -4.27 -21.05 -44.43
N ASP A 604 -3.18 -21.71 -44.81
CA ASP A 604 -3.00 -22.34 -46.13
C ASP A 604 -2.36 -23.72 -45.94
N SER A 605 -3.04 -24.76 -46.42
CA SER A 605 -2.62 -26.15 -46.29
C SER A 605 -2.92 -26.94 -47.54
N ARG A 606 -1.97 -27.77 -47.95
CA ARG A 606 -2.20 -28.81 -48.98
C ARG A 606 -2.78 -30.10 -48.39
N ALA A 607 -2.69 -30.27 -47.08
CA ALA A 607 -3.29 -31.39 -46.35
C ALA A 607 -4.72 -31.07 -45.94
N HIS A 608 -5.59 -32.09 -45.97
CA HIS A 608 -6.97 -31.97 -45.50
C HIS A 608 -7.02 -32.17 -43.99
N TYR A 609 -7.35 -31.09 -43.26
CA TYR A 609 -7.53 -31.10 -41.81
C TYR A 609 -8.99 -30.86 -41.47
N VAL A 610 -9.51 -31.62 -40.51
CA VAL A 610 -10.86 -31.50 -39.95
C VAL A 610 -10.76 -31.40 -38.42
N ASN A 611 -11.82 -30.91 -37.77
CA ASN A 611 -11.89 -30.81 -36.31
C ASN A 611 -10.77 -29.94 -35.71
N LEU A 612 -10.39 -28.87 -36.41
CA LEU A 612 -9.31 -27.96 -36.02
C LEU A 612 -9.91 -26.74 -35.31
N TRP A 613 -9.40 -26.44 -34.13
CA TRP A 613 -9.91 -25.38 -33.26
C TRP A 613 -8.77 -24.47 -32.80
N MET A 614 -9.11 -23.22 -32.50
CA MET A 614 -8.25 -22.25 -31.85
C MET A 614 -8.77 -21.96 -30.45
N ARG A 615 -7.89 -21.98 -29.44
CA ARG A 615 -8.24 -21.49 -28.10
C ARG A 615 -7.97 -19.99 -28.01
N ALA A 616 -9.04 -19.20 -27.96
CA ALA A 616 -8.97 -17.74 -28.01
C ALA A 616 -8.76 -17.10 -26.64
N ALA A 617 -9.45 -17.58 -25.60
CA ALA A 617 -9.40 -17.03 -24.25
C ALA A 617 -9.72 -18.10 -23.19
N ILE A 618 -9.36 -17.81 -21.94
CA ILE A 618 -9.77 -18.55 -20.73
C ILE A 618 -10.24 -17.50 -19.72
N GLY A 619 -11.37 -17.76 -19.05
CA GLY A 619 -11.89 -16.90 -18.00
C GLY A 619 -12.70 -17.68 -16.97
N GLN A 620 -12.99 -17.05 -15.83
CA GLN A 620 -13.95 -17.59 -14.86
C GLN A 620 -15.39 -17.40 -15.33
N ASP A 621 -15.64 -16.30 -16.05
CA ASP A 621 -16.93 -15.96 -16.64
C ASP A 621 -16.74 -15.53 -18.11
N ILE A 622 -17.55 -16.09 -19.02
CA ILE A 622 -17.54 -15.79 -20.45
C ILE A 622 -18.99 -15.68 -20.90
N ILE A 623 -19.39 -14.47 -21.30
CA ILE A 623 -20.76 -14.16 -21.69
C ILE A 623 -20.78 -13.81 -23.18
N GLU A 624 -21.64 -14.48 -23.95
CA GLU A 624 -21.95 -14.08 -25.32
C GLU A 624 -22.97 -12.92 -25.31
N GLU A 625 -22.62 -11.81 -25.96
CA GLU A 625 -23.43 -10.61 -26.10
C GLU A 625 -24.35 -10.68 -27.33
N GLN A 626 -25.36 -9.82 -27.38
CA GLN A 626 -26.38 -9.80 -28.44
C GLN A 626 -25.80 -9.57 -29.86
N ASP A 627 -24.66 -8.91 -29.96
CA ASP A 627 -23.98 -8.64 -31.23
C ASP A 627 -22.97 -9.73 -31.63
N GLY A 628 -22.93 -10.86 -30.90
CA GLY A 628 -22.05 -12.00 -31.13
C GLY A 628 -20.62 -11.81 -30.63
N ALA A 629 -20.35 -10.77 -29.83
CA ALA A 629 -19.11 -10.65 -29.09
C ALA A 629 -19.13 -11.51 -27.82
N PHE A 630 -17.96 -11.87 -27.32
CA PHE A 630 -17.76 -12.58 -26.06
C PHE A 630 -17.08 -11.64 -25.07
N LEU A 631 -17.64 -11.52 -23.87
CA LEU A 631 -17.10 -10.75 -22.76
C LEU A 631 -16.53 -11.69 -21.70
N ILE A 632 -15.21 -11.64 -21.51
CA ILE A 632 -14.43 -12.52 -20.64
C ILE A 632 -14.06 -11.76 -19.37
N ASP A 633 -14.48 -12.28 -18.22
CA ASP A 633 -14.23 -11.74 -16.87
C ASP A 633 -14.54 -10.24 -16.73
N GLN A 634 -15.51 -9.76 -17.52
CA GLN A 634 -15.83 -8.33 -17.70
C GLN A 634 -14.68 -7.46 -18.24
N LYS A 635 -13.49 -8.02 -18.52
CA LYS A 635 -12.25 -7.28 -18.82
C LYS A 635 -11.85 -7.30 -20.29
N LEU A 636 -12.19 -8.36 -21.01
CA LEU A 636 -11.76 -8.58 -22.38
C LEU A 636 -12.98 -8.88 -23.23
N ARG A 637 -13.21 -8.10 -24.28
CA ARG A 637 -14.28 -8.29 -25.25
C ARG A 637 -13.70 -8.71 -26.59
N MET A 638 -14.14 -9.86 -27.11
CA MET A 638 -13.66 -10.41 -28.37
C MET A 638 -14.80 -10.69 -29.35
N ARG A 639 -14.63 -10.33 -30.61
CA ARG A 639 -15.57 -10.68 -31.69
C ARG A 639 -14.82 -11.37 -32.83
N PHE A 640 -15.45 -12.37 -33.45
CA PHE A 640 -14.83 -13.21 -34.45
C PHE A 640 -15.60 -13.20 -35.78
N GLU A 641 -14.87 -13.08 -36.88
CA GLU A 641 -15.38 -13.39 -38.23
C GLU A 641 -14.59 -14.60 -38.76
N THR A 642 -15.25 -15.72 -39.02
CA THR A 642 -14.63 -16.95 -39.55
C THR A 642 -15.08 -17.19 -40.99
N SER A 643 -14.26 -17.89 -41.79
CA SER A 643 -14.65 -18.32 -43.14
C SER A 643 -15.62 -19.52 -43.16
N GLY A 644 -15.79 -20.17 -42.01
CA GLY A 644 -16.58 -21.38 -41.82
C GLY A 644 -18.05 -21.12 -41.46
N LYS A 645 -18.80 -22.20 -41.21
CA LYS A 645 -20.20 -22.15 -40.75
C LYS A 645 -20.36 -22.47 -39.26
N GLU A 646 -19.38 -23.19 -38.68
CA GLU A 646 -19.37 -23.50 -37.26
C GLU A 646 -19.13 -22.23 -36.43
N ARG A 647 -19.76 -22.18 -35.26
CA ARG A 647 -19.67 -21.05 -34.32
C ARG A 647 -18.63 -21.34 -33.24
N PRO A 648 -18.08 -20.29 -32.59
CA PRO A 648 -17.32 -20.47 -31.36
C PRO A 648 -18.12 -21.22 -30.30
N VAL A 649 -17.43 -22.03 -29.50
CA VAL A 649 -18.02 -22.84 -28.41
C VAL A 649 -17.30 -22.59 -27.10
N LEU A 650 -17.98 -22.88 -25.99
CA LEU A 650 -17.43 -22.78 -24.63
C LEU A 650 -17.15 -24.18 -24.07
N ASN A 651 -16.00 -24.35 -23.42
CA ASN A 651 -15.58 -25.60 -22.78
C ASN A 651 -15.34 -25.36 -21.28
N GLY A 652 -16.07 -26.06 -20.41
CA GLY A 652 -16.10 -25.83 -18.95
C GLY A 652 -15.25 -26.80 -18.12
N VAL A 653 -14.04 -27.16 -18.56
CA VAL A 653 -13.21 -28.18 -17.91
C VAL A 653 -12.18 -27.53 -16.96
N GLU A 654 -11.97 -28.10 -15.75
CA GLU A 654 -11.02 -27.63 -14.72
C GLU A 654 -11.34 -26.28 -14.03
N GLY A 655 -12.61 -25.90 -13.94
CA GLY A 655 -13.07 -24.77 -13.11
C GLY A 655 -12.91 -23.38 -13.73
N ASN A 656 -12.44 -23.31 -14.98
CA ASN A 656 -12.50 -22.13 -15.84
C ASN A 656 -13.27 -22.48 -17.14
N MET A 657 -13.74 -21.47 -17.86
CA MET A 657 -14.31 -21.62 -19.21
C MET A 657 -13.26 -21.27 -20.27
N GLU A 658 -13.16 -22.08 -21.30
CA GLU A 658 -12.33 -21.81 -22.48
C GLU A 658 -13.22 -21.39 -23.67
N LEU A 659 -12.82 -20.35 -24.40
CA LEU A 659 -13.46 -19.93 -25.64
C LEU A 659 -12.72 -20.53 -26.84
N LEU A 660 -13.37 -21.42 -27.57
CA LEU A 660 -12.81 -22.15 -28.70
C LEU A 660 -13.46 -21.70 -30.01
N VAL A 661 -12.63 -21.41 -31.03
CA VAL A 661 -13.09 -20.91 -32.34
C VAL A 661 -12.73 -21.93 -33.42
N PRO A 662 -13.68 -22.35 -34.27
CA PRO A 662 -13.43 -23.35 -35.30
C PRO A 662 -12.56 -22.79 -36.45
N ILE A 663 -11.75 -23.66 -37.04
CA ILE A 663 -10.90 -23.38 -38.21
C ILE A 663 -11.30 -24.32 -39.35
N GLU A 664 -12.22 -23.87 -40.20
CA GLU A 664 -12.72 -24.65 -41.34
C GLU A 664 -11.98 -24.28 -42.63
N LEU A 665 -11.18 -25.22 -43.15
CA LEU A 665 -10.43 -25.06 -44.40
C LEU A 665 -11.33 -25.32 -45.61
N ASP A 666 -11.57 -24.28 -46.41
CA ASP A 666 -12.20 -24.38 -47.73
C ASP A 666 -11.13 -24.39 -48.82
N HIS A 667 -11.07 -25.46 -49.62
CA HIS A 667 -10.02 -25.69 -50.62
C HIS A 667 -8.59 -25.49 -50.06
N GLY A 668 -8.37 -25.89 -48.80
CA GLY A 668 -7.09 -25.76 -48.11
C GLY A 668 -6.83 -24.40 -47.45
N LYS A 669 -7.79 -23.47 -47.47
CA LYS A 669 -7.63 -22.12 -46.91
C LYS A 669 -8.68 -21.78 -45.87
N ALA A 670 -8.29 -21.06 -44.82
CA ALA A 670 -9.22 -20.47 -43.86
C ALA A 670 -8.78 -19.06 -43.46
N LYS A 671 -9.73 -18.29 -42.92
CA LYS A 671 -9.46 -16.97 -42.35
C LYS A 671 -10.24 -16.77 -41.06
N ILE A 672 -9.58 -16.20 -40.06
CA ILE A 672 -10.20 -15.71 -38.83
C ILE A 672 -9.80 -14.24 -38.66
N ILE A 673 -10.79 -13.38 -38.44
CA ILE A 673 -10.59 -11.99 -38.00
C ILE A 673 -11.05 -11.91 -36.55
N GLN A 674 -10.19 -11.39 -35.68
CA GLN A 674 -10.51 -11.14 -34.28
C GLN A 674 -10.49 -9.65 -34.02
N GLU A 675 -11.54 -9.12 -33.43
CA GLU A 675 -11.57 -7.79 -32.84
C GLU A 675 -11.42 -7.96 -31.33
N ILE A 676 -10.47 -7.23 -30.74
CA ILE A 676 -10.05 -7.39 -29.35
C ILE A 676 -10.08 -6.03 -28.67
N ILE A 677 -10.97 -5.87 -27.69
CA ILE A 677 -11.14 -4.66 -26.89
C ILE A 677 -10.95 -5.05 -25.42
N TRP A 678 -10.12 -4.31 -24.70
CA TRP A 678 -9.83 -4.57 -23.29
C TRP A 678 -9.52 -3.28 -22.55
#